data_AF-A0A1G2YNZ7-F1
#
_entry.id   AF-A0A1G2YNZ7-F1
#
_cell.length_a   1.000
_cell.length_b   1.000
_cell.length_c   1.000
_cell.angle_alpha   90.00
_cell.angle_beta   90.00
_cell.angle_gamma   90.00
#
_symmetry.space_group_name_H-M   'P 1'
#
loop_
_entity.id
_entity.type
_entity.pdbx_description
1 polymer ?
#
loop_
_entity_poly.entity_id
_entity_poly.type
_entity_poly.pdbx_seq_one_letter_code
_entity_poly.pdbx_strand_id
1 'polypeptide(L)'
;MQLQNRTRYHAVDNGYEIIGSREIFNRTLYGSHANDDLPERYFTFAGDLPLFMGAATDWSKHTACHYAKNGVLMSGLALTPGSKTPYFYSEDIDLSSRWFHQAEDVVTVFRNGWMEYQLRQFSAWFPDVKVSISAFPLMPEDGFLVHYRIETDQRVIFTAGFGGVTDFIGRFEYAGIKLRDLHASDCTGNTVLCKKNRALVTGARGNMWIGARFPVELEIADAVSLANDAPGMFLGNKCTDASCPAVKMFSTIMPGQTLDGFIVVIRNQDESVLDKWLERKDPMAYLKGQIRLKQSAITIHTPDTMLNQTVPSTVLAMDASWHKSTFYHGAYGYHAPFLGWRNWYGPTVVGWHERVEKAIKSHFADIKKDAPGEEAVWYDGKDRPDLDHEGTQYHQIRNSTGCIPAILGKNDIYNMQEVAINEFFHHLQWTGDFSFAGGVFEDVKGVLDWEERILDPDNDGLYQNFLNTWISDGHSYNGGGCTQASAYNYYANLLMCKVAQKVGFSSKIFKDRAEKIRHAINKELWMPSKGLIAEHIDTIGNKLLHPSPELSSIYLAIDNHVVDMFQAYQMLRFTELELRNERTLIRKSRLVYSSNWYPKKYSTCGLFPAENIHLALAYFQTGLKDKGLEILNAIVDGYFLGKNPGLISHVLSGHGCADMGDQDFTDVSSMYLRLIVEGLYGIRPHLLDDYIEIVPNLPNDWTNANIKLKDISYNYYRDGRQENLSFWCDKECSKIIRLPLRSNRIEGVLFNGTLIEYEIEPSVGCCYLQVETKATGLVHLQINHGSEPIPVIEYPSTAFAGNSFAIAVSAGTIVEYRDPSEAFENMSIVNNKLYADVKALSDAHTVFVRVKAGDFDAWLPADFKVEQKAITQKLISPEKDVAYKFEPIDIAKYFNSSLKQLHTLEYKSPRPKGYSIGVRLNGRYAWEWNHAGHNTIKIDDAALRQCKGLFKTSSGLTFSVPENGNDIACASIWDNFPTIIDIPLKGKAHELALFFIGVTNSMQSWVENARFTVTYNDDSNQIINLVHPRNFDDWLVPTLQAENETVYFSDYNHGIVQIIVLEPKKELAKVSIEAIANEVIIGLLGMSIRR
;
A
#
# COMPACT_ATOMS: atom_id res chain seq x y z
N MET A 1 -3.29 23.49 30.38
CA MET A 1 -2.05 23.15 29.64
C MET A 1 -2.47 22.34 28.42
N GLN A 2 -2.51 22.96 27.24
CA GLN A 2 -2.93 22.33 25.98
C GLN A 2 -1.89 21.28 25.55
N LEU A 3 -2.15 20.00 25.86
CA LEU A 3 -1.60 18.88 25.09
C LEU A 3 -2.39 18.80 23.77
N GLN A 4 -2.23 19.80 22.90
CA GLN A 4 -2.77 19.78 21.54
C GLN A 4 -1.65 19.33 20.58
N ASN A 5 -1.88 18.18 19.93
CA ASN A 5 -1.28 17.74 18.66
C ASN A 5 0.23 17.98 18.47
N ARG A 6 1.09 17.27 19.20
CA ARG A 6 2.51 17.15 18.81
C ARG A 6 2.70 15.88 18.00
N THR A 7 3.16 16.03 16.75
CA THR A 7 3.77 14.96 15.95
C THR A 7 5.01 14.42 16.65
N ARG A 8 5.48 13.23 16.27
CA ARG A 8 6.75 12.68 16.80
C ARG A 8 7.95 13.50 16.30
N TYR A 9 7.96 13.83 15.02
CA TYR A 9 8.93 14.75 14.41
C TYR A 9 8.30 16.10 14.10
N HIS A 10 9.05 17.19 14.25
CA HIS A 10 8.63 18.53 13.89
C HIS A 10 9.25 18.96 12.56
N ALA A 11 8.46 19.59 11.69
CA ALA A 11 8.99 20.16 10.45
C ALA A 11 9.91 21.34 10.75
N VAL A 12 11.11 21.32 10.16
CA VAL A 12 12.07 22.43 10.19
C VAL A 12 12.53 22.74 8.77
N ASP A 13 13.33 23.80 8.60
CA ASP A 13 13.91 24.11 7.30
C ASP A 13 14.69 22.90 6.74
N ASN A 14 14.29 22.42 5.57
CA ASN A 14 14.85 21.22 4.94
C ASN A 14 15.04 20.04 5.92
N GLY A 15 14.02 19.65 6.69
CA GLY A 15 14.12 18.44 7.50
C GLY A 15 13.08 18.20 8.59
N TYR A 16 13.41 17.22 9.43
CA TYR A 16 12.61 16.67 10.52
C TYR A 16 13.39 16.73 11.82
N GLU A 17 12.89 17.45 12.81
CA GLU A 17 13.51 17.60 14.13
C GLU A 17 12.84 16.72 15.18
N ILE A 18 13.63 16.14 16.08
CA ILE A 18 13.17 15.46 17.30
C ILE A 18 14.12 15.76 18.46
N ILE A 19 13.59 15.72 19.68
CA ILE A 19 14.36 15.92 20.92
C ILE A 19 14.15 14.72 21.82
N GLY A 20 15.24 14.12 22.31
CA GLY A 20 15.21 13.07 23.33
C GLY A 20 14.71 11.70 22.85
N SER A 21 14.82 11.41 21.55
CA SER A 21 14.51 10.07 21.02
C SER A 21 15.64 9.07 21.31
N ARG A 22 15.29 7.77 21.28
CA ARG A 22 16.20 6.64 21.55
C ARG A 22 16.38 5.70 20.37
N GLU A 23 15.87 6.06 19.19
CA GLU A 23 16.01 5.22 18.01
C GLU A 23 17.45 5.31 17.46
N ILE A 24 18.03 4.16 17.13
CA ILE A 24 19.30 4.03 16.44
C ILE A 24 19.06 3.44 15.06
N PHE A 25 19.90 3.84 14.10
CA PHE A 25 19.86 3.32 12.72
C PHE A 25 18.50 3.47 12.00
N ASN A 26 17.52 4.19 12.55
CA ASN A 26 16.16 4.39 12.01
C ASN A 26 16.12 5.33 10.79
N ARG A 27 17.27 5.64 10.19
CA ARG A 27 17.36 6.36 8.93
C ARG A 27 18.50 5.82 8.07
N THR A 28 18.16 5.51 6.82
CA THR A 28 19.16 5.26 5.78
C THR A 28 19.53 6.58 5.10
N LEU A 29 20.84 6.81 4.94
CA LEU A 29 21.41 7.89 4.16
C LEU A 29 21.93 7.31 2.84
N TYR A 30 21.31 7.73 1.74
CA TYR A 30 21.56 7.16 0.42
C TYR A 30 22.76 7.82 -0.26
N GLY A 31 23.73 6.99 -0.67
CA GLY A 31 24.99 7.40 -1.25
C GLY A 31 25.06 7.28 -2.77
N SER A 32 26.14 6.66 -3.23
CA SER A 32 26.55 6.63 -4.64
C SER A 32 25.90 5.52 -5.49
N HIS A 33 26.14 5.62 -6.80
CA HIS A 33 25.90 4.61 -7.83
C HIS A 33 27.20 4.03 -8.42
N ALA A 34 28.37 4.27 -7.79
CA ALA A 34 29.66 3.93 -8.39
C ALA A 34 29.88 2.41 -8.56
N ASN A 35 29.26 1.60 -7.71
CA ASN A 35 29.39 0.14 -7.72
C ASN A 35 28.12 -0.57 -8.21
N ASP A 36 27.26 0.15 -8.94
CA ASP A 36 25.98 -0.39 -9.43
C ASP A 36 26.13 -1.56 -10.41
N ASP A 37 27.33 -1.84 -10.90
CA ASP A 37 27.58 -3.03 -11.73
C ASP A 37 27.57 -4.34 -10.92
N LEU A 38 27.69 -4.26 -9.58
CA LEU A 38 27.65 -5.40 -8.66
C LEU A 38 26.20 -5.72 -8.25
N PRO A 39 25.89 -6.96 -7.84
CA PRO A 39 24.59 -7.27 -7.26
C PRO A 39 24.40 -6.64 -5.87
N GLU A 40 25.49 -6.23 -5.23
CA GLU A 40 25.45 -5.62 -3.91
C GLU A 40 25.21 -4.11 -3.97
N ARG A 41 24.53 -3.56 -2.96
CA ARG A 41 24.31 -2.12 -2.81
C ARG A 41 24.75 -1.67 -1.42
N TYR A 42 25.52 -0.57 -1.35
CA TYR A 42 26.01 -0.01 -0.10
C TYR A 42 25.08 1.10 0.43
N PHE A 43 24.93 1.15 1.75
CA PHE A 43 24.14 2.13 2.46
C PHE A 43 24.83 2.60 3.74
N THR A 44 24.44 3.79 4.20
CA THR A 44 24.82 4.31 5.51
C THR A 44 23.60 4.35 6.42
N PHE A 45 23.62 3.60 7.50
CA PHE A 45 22.62 3.69 8.56
C PHE A 45 23.06 4.73 9.60
N ALA A 46 22.14 5.63 9.93
CA ALA A 46 22.21 6.59 11.03
C ALA A 46 20.87 6.61 11.77
N GLY A 47 20.76 7.30 12.90
CA GLY A 47 19.48 7.38 13.59
C GLY A 47 19.31 8.64 14.41
N ASP A 48 18.24 8.68 15.22
CA ASP A 48 17.98 9.81 16.12
C ASP A 48 19.13 9.99 17.14
N LEU A 49 19.82 8.90 17.47
CA LEU A 49 21.06 8.92 18.23
C LEU A 49 22.30 8.78 17.31
N PRO A 50 23.41 9.47 17.61
CA PRO A 50 24.62 9.49 16.78
C PRO A 50 25.42 8.16 16.89
N LEU A 51 24.98 7.17 16.13
CA LEU A 51 25.63 5.89 15.88
C LEU A 51 25.54 5.60 14.38
N PHE A 52 26.66 5.23 13.75
CA PHE A 52 26.76 5.16 12.30
C PHE A 52 27.26 3.80 11.84
N MET A 53 26.63 3.24 10.80
CA MET A 53 27.01 1.94 10.26
C MET A 53 27.01 1.98 8.74
N GLY A 54 28.11 1.51 8.16
CA GLY A 54 28.11 1.11 6.75
C GLY A 54 27.50 -0.27 6.63
N ALA A 55 26.69 -0.51 5.61
CA ALA A 55 26.12 -1.83 5.33
C ALA A 55 26.03 -2.08 3.83
N ALA A 56 26.03 -3.34 3.43
CA ALA A 56 25.74 -3.75 2.06
C ALA A 56 24.63 -4.79 2.03
N THR A 57 23.76 -4.71 1.02
CA THR A 57 22.75 -5.74 0.71
C THR A 57 23.13 -6.50 -0.54
N ASP A 58 22.76 -7.77 -0.66
CA ASP A 58 22.90 -8.55 -1.90
C ASP A 58 21.63 -9.35 -2.18
N TRP A 59 20.96 -9.02 -3.29
CA TRP A 59 19.71 -9.66 -3.70
C TRP A 59 19.93 -11.04 -4.33
N SER A 60 21.13 -11.32 -4.83
CA SER A 60 21.45 -12.63 -5.44
C SER A 60 21.49 -13.75 -4.40
N LYS A 61 21.62 -13.41 -3.11
CA LYS A 61 21.54 -14.34 -1.97
C LYS A 61 20.09 -14.68 -1.62
N HIS A 62 19.24 -13.66 -1.59
CA HIS A 62 17.82 -13.77 -1.27
C HIS A 62 17.09 -12.52 -1.81
N THR A 63 15.88 -12.66 -2.33
CA THR A 63 15.11 -11.53 -2.92
C THR A 63 14.74 -10.46 -1.91
N ALA A 64 14.48 -10.84 -0.66
CA ALA A 64 14.34 -9.91 0.48
C ALA A 64 15.66 -9.27 0.96
N CYS A 65 16.78 -9.58 0.29
CA CYS A 65 18.16 -9.18 0.59
C CYS A 65 18.74 -9.76 1.89
N HIS A 66 20.00 -10.23 1.81
CA HIS A 66 20.83 -10.43 3.01
C HIS A 66 21.73 -9.21 3.20
N TYR A 67 22.02 -8.88 4.46
CA TYR A 67 22.81 -7.73 4.83
C TYR A 67 24.15 -8.16 5.43
N ALA A 68 25.19 -7.39 5.11
CA ALA A 68 26.50 -7.43 5.74
C ALA A 68 26.77 -6.08 6.40
N LYS A 69 27.44 -6.11 7.55
CA LYS A 69 27.97 -4.88 8.16
C LYS A 69 29.31 -4.57 7.50
N ASN A 70 29.47 -3.31 7.12
CA ASN A 70 30.70 -2.74 6.60
C ASN A 70 31.32 -1.78 7.63
N GLY A 71 31.16 -2.11 8.91
CA GLY A 71 31.71 -1.37 10.04
C GLY A 71 30.71 -0.44 10.72
N VAL A 72 30.78 -0.42 12.05
CA VAL A 72 30.03 0.45 12.96
C VAL A 72 31.01 1.43 13.60
N LEU A 73 30.73 2.72 13.48
CA LEU A 73 31.49 3.80 14.11
C LEU A 73 30.76 4.27 15.38
N MET A 74 31.39 4.03 16.52
CA MET A 74 30.98 4.56 17.82
C MET A 74 31.91 5.71 18.19
N SER A 75 31.38 6.83 18.64
CA SER A 75 32.17 7.98 19.11
C SER A 75 31.61 8.55 20.39
N GLY A 76 32.47 9.14 21.21
CA GLY A 76 32.13 9.62 22.56
C GLY A 76 33.24 10.44 23.20
N LEU A 77 33.02 10.78 24.47
CA LEU A 77 33.98 11.54 25.27
C LEU A 77 34.33 10.77 26.55
N ALA A 78 35.62 10.77 26.86
CA ALA A 78 36.17 10.20 28.08
C ALA A 78 36.84 11.25 28.97
N LEU A 79 36.76 11.05 30.28
CA LEU A 79 37.44 11.91 31.27
C LEU A 79 38.87 11.42 31.54
N THR A 80 39.05 10.10 31.61
CA THR A 80 40.33 9.46 31.84
C THR A 80 40.56 8.32 30.85
N PRO A 81 41.81 7.84 30.69
CA PRO A 81 42.12 6.70 29.84
C PRO A 81 41.94 5.36 30.60
N GLY A 82 40.80 5.12 31.26
CA GLY A 82 40.45 3.83 31.88
C GLY A 82 40.76 3.72 33.37
N SER A 83 40.59 4.81 34.14
CA SER A 83 40.91 4.85 35.57
C SER A 83 39.74 4.48 36.46
N LYS A 84 39.87 3.37 37.22
CA LYS A 84 38.93 2.98 38.29
C LYS A 84 39.22 3.72 39.60
N THR A 85 39.20 5.05 39.55
CA THR A 85 39.40 5.87 40.76
C THR A 85 38.05 6.32 41.31
N PRO A 86 37.83 6.21 42.64
CA PRO A 86 36.64 6.78 43.27
C PRO A 86 36.53 8.28 43.05
N TYR A 87 35.36 8.73 42.64
CA TYR A 87 34.95 10.13 42.55
C TYR A 87 33.71 10.35 43.45
N PHE A 88 33.38 11.60 43.77
CA PHE A 88 32.47 12.03 44.86
C PHE A 88 31.16 11.21 45.04
N TYR A 89 30.63 10.54 44.01
CA TYR A 89 29.44 9.67 44.05
C TYR A 89 29.57 8.34 43.25
N SER A 90 30.76 7.96 42.78
CA SER A 90 31.00 6.72 42.01
C SER A 90 32.35 6.11 42.38
N GLU A 91 32.43 4.78 42.50
CA GLU A 91 33.72 4.08 42.71
C GLU A 91 34.62 4.12 41.47
N ASP A 92 34.07 4.53 40.33
CA ASP A 92 34.76 4.63 39.04
C ASP A 92 34.37 5.93 38.32
N ILE A 93 35.32 6.87 38.22
CA ILE A 93 35.13 8.16 37.53
C ILE A 93 34.81 7.98 36.04
N ASP A 94 35.26 6.88 35.41
CA ASP A 94 35.04 6.63 34.00
C ASP A 94 33.62 6.16 33.68
N LEU A 95 32.81 5.81 34.68
CA LEU A 95 31.35 5.64 34.51
C LEU A 95 30.65 6.93 34.07
N SER A 96 31.29 8.10 34.25
CA SER A 96 30.80 9.38 33.74
C SER A 96 31.12 9.59 32.25
N SER A 97 32.09 8.85 31.69
CA SER A 97 32.42 8.86 30.27
C SER A 97 31.29 8.25 29.45
N ARG A 98 30.91 8.86 28.32
CA ARG A 98 29.71 8.45 27.55
C ARG A 98 29.98 8.40 26.05
N TRP A 99 29.46 7.35 25.42
CA TRP A 99 29.28 7.32 23.97
C TRP A 99 28.18 8.30 23.57
N PHE A 100 28.29 8.97 22.42
CA PHE A 100 27.33 9.99 22.01
C PHE A 100 25.91 9.44 21.86
N HIS A 101 25.75 8.21 21.38
CA HIS A 101 24.44 7.55 21.27
C HIS A 101 23.82 7.17 22.62
N GLN A 102 24.56 7.29 23.73
CA GLN A 102 24.05 7.06 25.08
C GLN A 102 23.63 8.36 25.78
N ALA A 103 23.83 9.52 25.15
CA ALA A 103 23.43 10.82 25.72
C ALA A 103 21.91 10.91 25.93
N GLU A 104 21.49 11.66 26.94
CA GLU A 104 20.07 11.79 27.30
C GLU A 104 19.40 12.98 26.62
N ASP A 105 20.15 14.04 26.32
CA ASP A 105 19.66 15.27 25.70
C ASP A 105 20.29 15.47 24.31
N VAL A 106 19.63 14.90 23.30
CA VAL A 106 20.02 15.02 21.89
C VAL A 106 18.91 15.70 21.12
N VAL A 107 19.23 16.83 20.49
CA VAL A 107 18.42 17.43 19.44
C VAL A 107 18.93 16.90 18.11
N THR A 108 18.05 16.25 17.36
CA THR A 108 18.39 15.59 16.11
C THR A 108 17.57 16.14 14.98
N VAL A 109 18.24 16.48 13.88
CA VAL A 109 17.59 16.92 12.64
C VAL A 109 18.02 16.02 11.49
N PHE A 110 17.05 15.32 10.89
CA PHE A 110 17.26 14.69 9.59
C PHE A 110 17.04 15.75 8.50
N ARG A 111 18.13 16.16 7.82
CA ARG A 111 18.13 17.21 6.80
C ARG A 111 17.87 16.69 5.39
N ASN A 112 16.85 15.83 5.26
CA ASN A 112 16.48 15.21 3.98
C ASN A 112 17.65 14.58 3.21
N GLY A 113 18.64 13.98 3.88
CA GLY A 113 19.78 13.33 3.20
C GLY A 113 21.04 13.25 4.04
N TRP A 114 21.12 14.00 5.13
CA TRP A 114 22.16 13.90 6.14
C TRP A 114 21.57 14.10 7.53
N MET A 115 22.32 13.70 8.57
CA MET A 115 21.93 13.89 9.96
C MET A 115 22.71 15.04 10.60
N GLU A 116 22.05 15.81 11.45
CA GLU A 116 22.67 16.80 12.33
C GLU A 116 22.24 16.53 13.78
N TYR A 117 23.19 16.65 14.71
CA TYR A 117 22.95 16.41 16.13
C TYR A 117 23.52 17.57 16.95
N GLN A 118 22.80 17.96 18.00
CA GLN A 118 23.31 18.82 19.07
C GLN A 118 23.14 18.11 20.41
N LEU A 119 24.26 17.92 21.11
CA LEU A 119 24.30 17.33 22.43
C LEU A 119 24.70 18.41 23.43
N ARG A 120 23.87 18.59 24.47
CA ARG A 120 24.08 19.62 25.50
C ARG A 120 24.38 19.02 26.87
N GLN A 121 23.88 17.82 27.15
CA GLN A 121 24.13 17.14 28.42
C GLN A 121 24.36 15.65 28.21
N PHE A 122 25.60 15.22 28.47
CA PHE A 122 26.06 13.84 28.34
C PHE A 122 25.65 12.98 29.52
N SER A 123 25.85 13.53 30.71
CA SER A 123 25.35 13.05 31.99
C SER A 123 25.27 14.25 32.92
N ALA A 124 24.54 14.15 34.03
CA ALA A 124 24.46 15.21 35.05
C ALA A 124 25.82 15.58 35.69
N TRP A 125 26.85 14.81 35.36
CA TRP A 125 28.09 14.65 36.09
C TRP A 125 29.32 14.81 35.18
N PHE A 126 29.10 14.91 33.87
CA PHE A 126 30.13 15.22 32.88
C PHE A 126 30.36 16.75 32.83
N PRO A 127 31.56 17.23 32.47
CA PRO A 127 31.79 18.64 32.19
C PRO A 127 30.79 19.21 31.20
N ASP A 128 30.54 20.52 31.28
CA ASP A 128 29.72 21.22 30.29
C ASP A 128 30.47 21.22 28.94
N VAL A 129 30.01 20.37 28.03
CA VAL A 129 30.61 20.21 26.70
C VAL A 129 29.50 20.35 25.66
N LYS A 130 29.74 21.21 24.68
CA LYS A 130 28.85 21.35 23.52
C LYS A 130 29.39 20.50 22.39
N VAL A 131 28.56 19.58 21.90
CA VAL A 131 28.92 18.72 20.77
C VAL A 131 27.91 18.86 19.65
N SER A 132 28.42 19.23 18.48
CA SER A 132 27.68 19.22 17.22
C SER A 132 28.25 18.12 16.33
N ILE A 133 27.37 17.31 15.76
CA ILE A 133 27.75 16.21 14.86
C ILE A 133 26.98 16.36 13.55
N SER A 134 27.61 16.06 12.42
CA SER A 134 26.90 15.93 11.14
C SER A 134 27.39 14.70 10.39
N ALA A 135 26.47 13.86 9.91
CA ALA A 135 26.81 12.60 9.24
C ALA A 135 26.23 12.55 7.83
N PHE A 136 27.08 12.19 6.86
CA PHE A 136 26.77 12.21 5.43
C PHE A 136 27.14 10.86 4.79
N PRO A 137 26.34 10.36 3.83
CA PRO A 137 26.81 9.30 2.94
C PRO A 137 27.82 9.88 1.95
N LEU A 138 28.81 9.07 1.55
CA LEU A 138 29.77 9.48 0.52
C LEU A 138 29.18 9.37 -0.89
N MET A 139 29.67 10.24 -1.76
CA MET A 139 29.36 10.29 -3.19
C MET A 139 30.62 10.79 -3.93
N PRO A 140 31.17 10.06 -4.92
CA PRO A 140 30.70 8.79 -5.46
C PRO A 140 31.21 7.53 -4.74
N GLU A 141 31.96 7.61 -3.65
CA GLU A 141 32.47 6.40 -3.00
C GLU A 141 31.44 5.73 -2.07
N ASP A 142 31.57 4.42 -1.87
CA ASP A 142 30.84 3.69 -0.82
C ASP A 142 31.47 4.01 0.53
N GLY A 143 30.72 4.69 1.40
CA GLY A 143 31.20 5.07 2.71
C GLY A 143 30.35 6.16 3.35
N PHE A 144 30.84 6.69 4.47
CA PHE A 144 30.24 7.81 5.16
C PHE A 144 31.27 8.73 5.80
N LEU A 145 30.89 9.97 6.03
CA LEU A 145 31.68 10.99 6.71
C LEU A 145 30.92 11.51 7.92
N VAL A 146 31.60 11.60 9.06
CA VAL A 146 31.06 12.17 10.30
C VAL A 146 31.94 13.35 10.72
N HIS A 147 31.37 14.54 10.69
CA HIS A 147 31.97 15.77 11.19
C HIS A 147 31.62 15.98 12.66
N TYR A 148 32.61 16.42 13.44
CA TYR A 148 32.51 16.70 14.86
C TYR A 148 32.98 18.13 15.12
N ARG A 149 32.21 18.85 15.92
CA ARG A 149 32.62 20.10 16.56
C ARG A 149 32.36 20.00 18.05
N ILE A 150 33.44 20.05 18.85
CA ILE A 150 33.41 19.81 20.29
C ILE A 150 34.06 21.00 20.98
N GLU A 151 33.29 21.69 21.83
CA GLU A 151 33.73 22.85 22.60
C GLU A 151 33.63 22.53 24.09
N THR A 152 34.71 22.75 24.83
CA THR A 152 34.84 22.39 26.24
C THR A 152 35.70 23.41 26.99
N ASP A 153 35.36 23.69 28.25
CA ASP A 153 36.17 24.46 29.19
C ASP A 153 37.04 23.56 30.09
N GLN A 154 36.90 22.24 29.96
CA GLN A 154 37.67 21.23 30.70
C GLN A 154 38.42 20.28 29.76
N ARG A 155 39.44 19.59 30.30
CA ARG A 155 40.14 18.54 29.56
C ARG A 155 39.20 17.35 29.37
N VAL A 156 38.98 16.96 28.12
CA VAL A 156 38.27 15.72 27.74
C VAL A 156 39.05 14.99 26.66
N ILE A 157 38.75 13.71 26.47
CA ILE A 157 39.39 12.87 25.44
C ILE A 157 38.30 12.43 24.46
N PHE A 158 38.36 12.92 23.23
CA PHE A 158 37.58 12.35 22.14
C PHE A 158 37.99 10.91 21.93
N THR A 159 37.02 10.01 21.87
CA THR A 159 37.22 8.58 21.68
C THR A 159 36.32 8.09 20.56
N ALA A 160 36.85 7.31 19.64
CA ALA A 160 36.06 6.60 18.65
C ALA A 160 36.53 5.14 18.49
N GLY A 161 35.58 4.24 18.28
CA GLY A 161 35.80 2.85 17.98
C GLY A 161 35.18 2.47 16.64
N PHE A 162 35.88 1.64 15.85
CA PHE A 162 35.38 1.16 14.57
C PHE A 162 35.67 -0.33 14.39
N GLY A 163 34.64 -1.11 14.07
CA GLY A 163 34.72 -2.56 13.88
C GLY A 163 33.41 -3.12 13.32
N GLY A 164 33.32 -4.45 13.16
CA GLY A 164 32.11 -5.11 12.66
C GLY A 164 32.02 -5.15 11.13
N VAL A 165 33.08 -5.65 10.48
CA VAL A 165 33.04 -5.97 9.04
C VAL A 165 32.71 -7.45 8.89
N THR A 166 31.47 -7.77 8.50
CA THR A 166 30.97 -9.15 8.49
C THR A 166 30.83 -9.68 7.06
N ASP A 167 30.60 -10.99 6.93
CA ASP A 167 29.92 -11.53 5.74
C ASP A 167 28.40 -11.24 5.84
N PHE A 168 27.63 -11.70 4.84
CA PHE A 168 26.18 -11.64 4.88
C PHE A 168 25.60 -12.51 6.01
N ILE A 169 24.96 -11.86 6.99
CA ILE A 169 24.46 -12.50 8.23
C ILE A 169 22.93 -12.62 8.29
N GLY A 170 22.22 -12.18 7.25
CA GLY A 170 20.75 -12.22 7.15
C GLY A 170 20.12 -10.82 7.16
N ARG A 171 18.82 -10.74 7.47
CA ARG A 171 18.07 -9.48 7.60
C ARG A 171 18.25 -8.86 8.98
N PHE A 172 18.67 -7.59 9.04
CA PHE A 172 18.89 -6.86 10.30
C PHE A 172 18.29 -5.45 10.33
N GLU A 173 17.67 -5.00 9.25
CA GLU A 173 17.12 -3.66 9.07
C GLU A 173 15.95 -3.34 10.03
N TYR A 174 15.29 -4.36 10.54
CA TYR A 174 14.19 -4.22 11.49
C TYR A 174 14.69 -3.76 12.85
N ALA A 175 13.97 -2.83 13.50
CA ALA A 175 14.38 -2.21 14.76
C ALA A 175 14.58 -3.21 15.92
N GLY A 176 13.82 -4.32 15.94
CA GLY A 176 13.89 -5.31 17.02
C GLY A 176 14.97 -6.40 16.85
N ILE A 177 15.74 -6.38 15.76
CA ILE A 177 16.68 -7.47 15.44
C ILE A 177 18.03 -7.21 16.10
N LYS A 178 18.41 -8.07 17.04
CA LYS A 178 19.69 -7.98 17.78
C LYS A 178 20.93 -8.01 16.88
N LEU A 179 20.86 -8.65 15.72
CA LEU A 179 21.96 -8.68 14.74
C LEU A 179 22.31 -7.29 14.22
N ARG A 180 21.45 -6.28 14.41
CA ARG A 180 21.70 -4.90 14.03
C ARG A 180 22.77 -4.22 14.90
N ASP A 181 22.80 -4.55 16.19
CA ASP A 181 23.77 -3.98 17.16
C ASP A 181 25.17 -4.52 16.91
N LEU A 182 26.21 -3.77 17.27
CA LEU A 182 27.58 -4.26 17.20
C LEU A 182 27.83 -5.31 18.28
N HIS A 183 28.18 -6.53 17.88
CA HIS A 183 28.66 -7.59 18.77
C HIS A 183 30.14 -7.85 18.52
N ALA A 184 30.87 -8.29 19.55
CA ALA A 184 32.28 -8.64 19.40
C ALA A 184 32.51 -9.72 18.30
N SER A 185 31.56 -10.65 18.15
CA SER A 185 31.56 -11.66 17.10
C SER A 185 31.57 -11.08 15.68
N ASP A 186 31.07 -9.85 15.48
CA ASP A 186 31.10 -9.19 14.17
C ASP A 186 32.53 -8.80 13.76
N CYS A 187 33.46 -8.77 14.72
CA CYS A 187 34.88 -8.52 14.49
C CYS A 187 35.71 -9.81 14.34
N THR A 188 35.11 -10.99 14.48
CA THR A 188 35.83 -12.26 14.35
C THR A 188 36.39 -12.42 12.93
N GLY A 189 37.68 -12.71 12.83
CA GLY A 189 38.37 -12.88 11.54
C GLY A 189 38.73 -11.57 10.84
N ASN A 190 38.39 -10.41 11.40
CA ASN A 190 38.87 -9.13 10.90
C ASN A 190 40.35 -8.93 11.26
N THR A 191 41.05 -8.12 10.48
CA THR A 191 42.40 -7.65 10.79
C THR A 191 42.43 -6.12 10.77
N VAL A 192 43.25 -5.53 11.64
CA VAL A 192 43.36 -4.08 11.79
C VAL A 192 44.82 -3.65 11.62
N LEU A 193 45.05 -2.69 10.73
CA LEU A 193 46.33 -2.04 10.53
C LEU A 193 46.22 -0.54 10.83
N CYS A 194 46.81 -0.11 11.94
CA CYS A 194 46.88 1.31 12.30
C CYS A 194 48.05 2.02 11.60
N LYS A 195 47.79 3.21 11.06
CA LYS A 195 48.77 4.15 10.51
C LYS A 195 48.56 5.54 11.11
N LYS A 196 49.35 6.53 10.71
CA LYS A 196 49.20 7.92 11.19
C LYS A 196 47.83 8.49 10.79
N ASN A 197 47.00 8.85 11.77
CA ASN A 197 45.65 9.41 11.62
C ASN A 197 44.63 8.53 10.85
N ARG A 198 44.91 7.24 10.66
CA ARG A 198 44.05 6.34 9.88
C ARG A 198 44.27 4.87 10.22
N ALA A 199 43.31 4.02 9.90
CA ALA A 199 43.46 2.57 9.96
C ALA A 199 42.79 1.88 8.76
N LEU A 200 43.25 0.68 8.46
CA LEU A 200 42.60 -0.25 7.56
C LEU A 200 42.01 -1.39 8.39
N VAL A 201 40.73 -1.68 8.18
CA VAL A 201 40.08 -2.90 8.66
C VAL A 201 39.79 -3.79 7.47
N THR A 202 40.35 -4.99 7.45
CA THR A 202 40.08 -6.00 6.43
C THR A 202 39.20 -7.08 7.03
N GLY A 203 38.04 -7.30 6.43
CA GLY A 203 37.10 -8.36 6.82
C GLY A 203 36.62 -9.18 5.62
N ALA A 204 35.62 -10.03 5.84
CA ALA A 204 35.14 -10.99 4.84
C ALA A 204 34.66 -10.35 3.51
N ARG A 205 34.19 -9.08 3.55
CA ARG A 205 33.62 -8.36 2.40
C ARG A 205 34.47 -7.19 1.89
N GLY A 206 35.75 -7.18 2.26
CA GLY A 206 36.75 -6.27 1.72
C GLY A 206 37.33 -5.29 2.75
N ASN A 207 37.94 -4.24 2.21
CA ASN A 207 38.74 -3.28 2.96
C ASN A 207 37.92 -2.04 3.32
N MET A 208 37.89 -1.72 4.61
CA MET A 208 37.31 -0.50 5.16
C MET A 208 38.43 0.40 5.68
N TRP A 209 38.63 1.51 4.98
CA TRP A 209 39.53 2.57 5.43
C TRP A 209 38.78 3.51 6.37
N ILE A 210 39.39 3.86 7.51
CA ILE A 210 38.94 4.90 8.41
C ILE A 210 40.04 5.93 8.60
N GLY A 211 39.75 7.21 8.43
CA GLY A 211 40.73 8.29 8.58
C GLY A 211 40.14 9.54 9.22
N ALA A 212 40.95 10.26 10.01
CA ALA A 212 40.56 11.51 10.65
C ALA A 212 41.33 12.71 10.06
N ARG A 213 40.63 13.84 9.93
CA ARG A 213 41.22 15.13 9.50
C ARG A 213 41.77 15.97 10.65
N PHE A 214 41.69 15.47 11.88
CA PHE A 214 42.33 16.05 13.06
C PHE A 214 43.32 15.05 13.66
N PRO A 215 44.31 15.50 14.43
CA PRO A 215 45.29 14.60 15.05
C PRO A 215 44.61 13.59 15.98
N VAL A 216 44.86 12.31 15.73
CA VAL A 216 44.39 11.19 16.55
C VAL A 216 45.50 10.18 16.74
N GLU A 217 45.56 9.61 17.93
CA GLU A 217 46.31 8.40 18.20
C GLU A 217 45.44 7.18 17.85
N LEU A 218 46.06 6.14 17.31
CA LEU A 218 45.38 4.90 16.93
C LEU A 218 46.04 3.69 17.56
N GLU A 219 45.21 2.81 18.12
CA GLU A 219 45.61 1.52 18.66
C GLU A 219 44.61 0.43 18.22
N ILE A 220 45.05 -0.82 18.31
CA ILE A 220 44.15 -1.98 18.20
C ILE A 220 43.56 -2.23 19.59
N ALA A 221 42.23 -2.36 19.66
CA ALA A 221 41.51 -2.68 20.89
C ALA A 221 40.63 -3.93 20.69
N ASP A 222 40.10 -4.44 21.79
CA ASP A 222 39.17 -5.56 21.78
C ASP A 222 37.73 -5.08 21.51
N ALA A 223 37.06 -5.67 20.52
CA ALA A 223 35.66 -5.38 20.21
C ALA A 223 34.70 -5.70 21.38
N VAL A 224 35.06 -6.60 22.30
CA VAL A 224 34.30 -6.85 23.53
C VAL A 224 34.22 -5.58 24.38
N SER A 225 35.33 -4.85 24.49
CA SER A 225 35.38 -3.59 25.23
C SER A 225 34.62 -2.49 24.50
N LEU A 226 34.73 -2.42 23.17
CA LEU A 226 33.95 -1.47 22.35
C LEU A 226 32.44 -1.65 22.55
N ALA A 227 31.96 -2.90 22.60
CA ALA A 227 30.54 -3.20 22.73
C ALA A 227 29.98 -2.99 24.15
N ASN A 228 30.79 -3.22 25.19
CA ASN A 228 30.28 -3.31 26.57
C ASN A 228 30.75 -2.19 27.50
N ASP A 229 31.88 -1.54 27.22
CA ASP A 229 32.49 -0.58 28.13
C ASP A 229 32.18 0.89 27.75
N ALA A 230 32.23 1.77 28.76
CA ALA A 230 32.25 3.22 28.55
C ALA A 230 33.54 3.65 27.80
N PRO A 231 33.55 4.79 27.07
CA PRO A 231 34.69 5.16 26.24
C PRO A 231 36.00 5.31 27.03
N GLY A 232 35.98 5.75 28.29
CA GLY A 232 37.20 5.80 29.13
C GLY A 232 37.81 4.41 29.37
N MET A 233 36.98 3.43 29.71
CA MET A 233 37.42 2.03 29.90
C MET A 233 37.90 1.40 28.59
N PHE A 234 37.24 1.69 27.47
CA PHE A 234 37.70 1.31 26.13
C PHE A 234 39.07 1.92 25.79
N LEU A 235 39.31 3.19 26.18
CA LEU A 235 40.63 3.82 26.04
C LEU A 235 41.72 3.08 26.80
N GLY A 236 41.48 2.72 28.06
CA GLY A 236 42.46 2.05 28.91
C GLY A 236 42.74 0.59 28.54
N ASN A 237 41.85 -0.06 27.80
CA ASN A 237 42.04 -1.44 27.37
C ASN A 237 43.14 -1.54 26.31
N LYS A 238 44.19 -2.33 26.61
CA LYS A 238 45.26 -2.67 25.67
C LYS A 238 45.13 -4.14 25.31
N CYS A 239 44.79 -4.44 24.06
CA CYS A 239 44.71 -5.81 23.59
C CYS A 239 45.92 -6.13 22.71
N THR A 240 46.78 -7.04 23.19
CA THR A 240 47.98 -7.48 22.45
C THR A 240 47.73 -8.72 21.60
N ASP A 241 46.60 -9.41 21.77
CA ASP A 241 46.22 -10.64 21.03
C ASP A 241 44.68 -10.73 20.89
N ALA A 242 44.09 -9.80 20.13
CA ALA A 242 42.64 -9.67 19.98
C ALA A 242 42.09 -10.68 18.97
N SER A 243 41.30 -11.66 19.43
CA SER A 243 40.53 -12.55 18.53
C SER A 243 39.43 -11.81 17.74
N CYS A 244 39.03 -10.64 18.24
CA CYS A 244 38.02 -9.75 17.67
C CYS A 244 38.58 -8.31 17.64
N PRO A 245 39.50 -7.97 16.73
CA PRO A 245 40.16 -6.67 16.73
C PRO A 245 39.23 -5.55 16.26
N ALA A 246 39.32 -4.39 16.93
CA ALA A 246 38.66 -3.15 16.55
C ALA A 246 39.66 -1.99 16.53
N VAL A 247 39.37 -0.95 15.74
CA VAL A 247 40.14 0.29 15.72
C VAL A 247 39.75 1.12 16.94
N LYS A 248 40.73 1.62 17.68
CA LYS A 248 40.56 2.61 18.74
C LYS A 248 41.26 3.91 18.34
N MET A 249 40.52 5.00 18.24
CA MET A 249 41.02 6.34 17.88
C MET A 249 40.77 7.30 19.03
N PHE A 250 41.75 8.13 19.38
CA PHE A 250 41.55 9.13 20.43
C PHE A 250 42.35 10.42 20.25
N SER A 251 41.83 11.52 20.80
CA SER A 251 42.46 12.83 20.77
C SER A 251 42.12 13.60 22.05
N THR A 252 43.13 14.18 22.71
CA THR A 252 42.91 15.00 23.91
C THR A 252 42.55 16.42 23.50
N ILE A 253 41.45 16.94 24.06
CA ILE A 253 41.00 18.33 23.90
C ILE A 253 41.28 19.04 25.23
N MET A 254 42.12 20.07 25.20
CA MET A 254 42.46 20.84 26.41
C MET A 254 41.39 21.91 26.70
N PRO A 255 41.30 22.41 27.96
CA PRO A 255 40.43 23.53 28.32
C PRO A 255 40.49 24.70 27.33
N GLY A 256 39.33 25.14 26.82
CA GLY A 256 39.23 26.26 25.87
C GLY A 256 39.63 25.93 24.43
N GLN A 257 40.03 24.70 24.13
CA GLN A 257 40.23 24.25 22.75
C GLN A 257 38.93 23.76 22.13
N THR A 258 38.82 23.90 20.81
CA THR A 258 37.74 23.33 20.01
C THR A 258 38.32 22.26 19.10
N LEU A 259 37.78 21.04 19.18
CA LEU A 259 37.99 20.05 18.12
C LEU A 259 36.98 20.33 17.02
N ASP A 260 37.45 20.63 15.82
CA ASP A 260 36.63 20.81 14.63
C ASP A 260 37.26 20.02 13.48
N GLY A 261 36.63 18.92 13.08
CA GLY A 261 37.16 18.03 12.07
C GLY A 261 36.26 16.82 11.83
N PHE A 262 36.63 15.96 10.88
CA PHE A 262 35.79 14.83 10.49
C PHE A 262 36.57 13.51 10.49
N ILE A 263 35.82 12.43 10.65
CA ILE A 263 36.22 11.06 10.34
C ILE A 263 35.52 10.65 9.06
N VAL A 264 36.23 10.00 8.15
CA VAL A 264 35.67 9.40 6.94
C VAL A 264 35.94 7.91 6.95
N VAL A 265 34.92 7.13 6.59
CA VAL A 265 34.96 5.67 6.43
C VAL A 265 34.66 5.37 4.96
N ILE A 266 35.52 4.59 4.30
CA ILE A 266 35.40 4.27 2.88
C ILE A 266 35.62 2.79 2.66
N ARG A 267 34.71 2.15 1.93
CA ARG A 267 34.92 0.83 1.36
C ARG A 267 35.72 0.97 0.06
N ASN A 268 37.03 0.74 0.13
CA ASN A 268 37.88 0.81 -1.05
C ASN A 268 39.15 -0.02 -0.88
N GLN A 269 39.67 -0.52 -1.99
CA GLN A 269 40.95 -1.21 -2.01
C GLN A 269 42.13 -0.24 -2.03
N ASP A 270 41.97 0.92 -2.67
CA ASP A 270 43.02 1.92 -2.85
C ASP A 270 42.98 2.98 -1.73
N GLU A 271 44.07 3.07 -0.97
CA GLU A 271 44.25 4.09 0.09
C GLU A 271 44.24 5.52 -0.47
N SER A 272 44.63 5.73 -1.75
CA SER A 272 44.66 7.07 -2.36
C SER A 272 43.28 7.72 -2.41
N VAL A 273 42.21 6.92 -2.38
CA VAL A 273 40.83 7.41 -2.31
C VAL A 273 40.54 8.03 -0.95
N LEU A 274 41.06 7.45 0.14
CA LEU A 274 40.99 8.05 1.47
C LEU A 274 41.73 9.38 1.50
N ASP A 275 42.92 9.46 0.89
CA ASP A 275 43.72 10.69 0.84
C ASP A 275 42.94 11.83 0.17
N LYS A 276 42.28 11.56 -0.96
CA LYS A 276 41.43 12.55 -1.64
C LYS A 276 40.34 13.13 -0.76
N TRP A 277 39.73 12.32 0.11
CA TRP A 277 38.70 12.78 1.05
C TRP A 277 39.29 13.58 2.22
N LEU A 278 40.42 13.12 2.78
CA LEU A 278 41.11 13.82 3.86
C LEU A 278 41.72 15.15 3.42
N GLU A 279 42.13 15.28 2.16
CA GLU A 279 42.71 16.51 1.59
C GLU A 279 41.67 17.48 1.03
N ARG A 280 40.41 17.04 0.87
CA ARG A 280 39.34 17.89 0.36
C ARG A 280 39.11 19.07 1.32
N LYS A 281 39.08 20.28 0.76
CA LYS A 281 38.94 21.54 1.52
C LYS A 281 37.63 21.63 2.30
N ASP A 282 36.50 21.27 1.68
CA ASP A 282 35.19 21.29 2.31
C ASP A 282 34.33 20.11 1.81
N PRO A 283 34.52 18.90 2.37
CA PRO A 283 33.77 17.73 1.96
C PRO A 283 32.29 17.83 2.32
N MET A 284 31.92 18.48 3.43
CA MET A 284 30.53 18.61 3.85
C MET A 284 29.74 19.50 2.88
N ALA A 285 30.27 20.65 2.46
CA ALA A 285 29.59 21.49 1.48
C ALA A 285 29.42 20.78 0.13
N TYR A 286 30.43 20.01 -0.30
CA TYR A 286 30.34 19.19 -1.51
C TYR A 286 29.22 18.15 -1.41
N LEU A 287 29.17 17.38 -0.32
CA LEU A 287 28.14 16.35 -0.09
C LEU A 287 26.74 16.96 0.00
N LYS A 288 26.57 18.08 0.71
CA LYS A 288 25.31 18.86 0.73
C LYS A 288 24.90 19.30 -0.67
N GLY A 289 25.86 19.72 -1.50
CA GLY A 289 25.63 20.05 -2.90
C GLY A 289 25.14 18.86 -3.72
N GLN A 290 25.77 17.69 -3.60
CA GLN A 290 25.36 16.47 -4.31
C GLN A 290 23.95 16.02 -3.92
N ILE A 291 23.63 16.05 -2.62
CA ILE A 291 22.31 15.72 -2.09
C ILE A 291 21.24 16.66 -2.68
N ARG A 292 21.50 17.98 -2.65
CA ARG A 292 20.58 18.98 -3.20
C ARG A 292 20.39 18.85 -4.71
N LEU A 293 21.44 18.46 -5.45
CA LEU A 293 21.33 18.20 -6.88
C LEU A 293 20.36 17.05 -7.17
N LYS A 294 20.44 15.95 -6.42
CA LYS A 294 19.48 14.84 -6.53
C LYS A 294 18.04 15.30 -6.24
N GLN A 295 17.86 16.02 -5.12
CA GLN A 295 16.55 16.55 -4.71
C GLN A 295 15.95 17.52 -5.73
N SER A 296 16.79 18.25 -6.48
CA SER A 296 16.33 19.27 -7.44
C SER A 296 15.56 18.72 -8.65
N ALA A 297 15.45 17.39 -8.80
CA ALA A 297 14.60 16.75 -9.81
C ALA A 297 13.13 17.23 -9.73
N ILE A 298 12.67 17.51 -8.50
CA ILE A 298 11.38 18.16 -8.23
C ILE A 298 11.54 19.12 -7.06
N THR A 299 11.04 20.35 -7.19
CA THR A 299 10.93 21.29 -6.07
C THR A 299 9.50 21.76 -5.95
N ILE A 300 8.99 21.76 -4.72
CA ILE A 300 7.69 22.33 -4.39
C ILE A 300 7.84 23.35 -3.27
N HIS A 301 7.02 24.39 -3.32
CA HIS A 301 6.79 25.28 -2.20
C HIS A 301 5.31 25.53 -2.05
N THR A 302 4.80 25.22 -0.86
CA THR A 302 3.39 25.36 -0.48
C THR A 302 3.28 26.03 0.90
N PRO A 303 2.09 26.52 1.28
CA PRO A 303 1.80 26.95 2.64
C PRO A 303 1.88 25.81 3.68
N ASP A 304 1.78 24.53 3.27
CA ASP A 304 1.95 23.38 4.15
C ASP A 304 3.45 23.03 4.29
N THR A 305 4.03 23.44 5.42
CA THR A 305 5.45 23.23 5.70
C THR A 305 5.82 21.76 5.88
N MET A 306 4.90 20.91 6.33
CA MET A 306 5.14 19.48 6.48
C MET A 306 5.18 18.80 5.11
N LEU A 307 4.23 19.10 4.23
CA LEU A 307 4.21 18.58 2.86
C LEU A 307 5.52 18.89 2.13
N ASN A 308 6.01 20.13 2.25
CA ASN A 308 7.27 20.55 1.63
C ASN A 308 8.48 19.67 2.03
N GLN A 309 8.47 19.06 3.24
CA GLN A 309 9.57 18.19 3.68
C GLN A 309 9.48 16.75 3.17
N THR A 310 8.32 16.32 2.69
CA THR A 310 8.10 14.92 2.25
C THR A 310 8.75 14.62 0.90
N VAL A 311 8.75 15.59 -0.02
CA VAL A 311 9.25 15.40 -1.39
C VAL A 311 10.76 15.14 -1.44
N PRO A 312 11.62 15.94 -0.79
CA PRO A 312 13.07 15.76 -0.90
C PRO A 312 13.56 14.38 -0.44
N SER A 313 12.99 13.83 0.65
CA SER A 313 13.38 12.50 1.15
C SER A 313 12.89 11.38 0.23
N THR A 314 11.68 11.48 -0.32
CA THR A 314 11.15 10.52 -1.30
C THR A 314 11.96 10.50 -2.59
N VAL A 315 12.43 11.65 -3.09
CA VAL A 315 13.31 11.69 -4.28
C VAL A 315 14.62 10.95 -4.03
N LEU A 316 15.21 11.07 -2.83
CA LEU A 316 16.43 10.33 -2.52
C LEU A 316 16.20 8.82 -2.43
N ALA A 317 15.07 8.38 -1.87
CA ALA A 317 14.71 6.96 -1.87
C ALA A 317 14.50 6.44 -3.30
N MET A 318 13.82 7.23 -4.14
CA MET A 318 13.62 6.92 -5.55
C MET A 318 14.95 6.82 -6.32
N ASP A 319 15.86 7.78 -6.13
CA ASP A 319 17.20 7.71 -6.72
C ASP A 319 17.96 6.48 -6.22
N ALA A 320 17.86 6.15 -4.93
CA ALA A 320 18.53 4.99 -4.35
C ALA A 320 18.03 3.64 -4.89
N SER A 321 16.76 3.56 -5.31
CA SER A 321 16.19 2.37 -5.95
C SER A 321 16.76 2.12 -7.35
N TRP A 322 17.33 3.14 -8.02
CA TRP A 322 18.03 2.94 -9.29
C TRP A 322 19.31 2.15 -9.08
N HIS A 323 19.41 1.00 -9.75
CA HIS A 323 20.58 0.14 -9.66
C HIS A 323 20.89 -0.45 -11.05
N LYS A 324 22.04 -0.05 -11.60
CA LYS A 324 22.59 -0.45 -12.90
C LYS A 324 21.77 -0.01 -14.12
N SER A 325 20.62 -0.64 -14.29
CA SER A 325 19.82 -0.58 -15.51
C SER A 325 18.33 -0.61 -15.25
N THR A 326 17.88 -0.74 -13.99
CA THR A 326 16.46 -0.71 -13.65
C THR A 326 16.24 -0.14 -12.25
N PHE A 327 14.97 0.14 -11.92
CA PHE A 327 14.54 0.53 -10.58
C PHE A 327 14.16 -0.73 -9.79
N TYR A 328 14.71 -0.86 -8.60
CA TYR A 328 14.51 -2.02 -7.74
C TYR A 328 13.26 -1.82 -6.86
N HIS A 329 12.68 -2.91 -6.36
CA HIS A 329 11.38 -2.90 -5.66
C HIS A 329 11.37 -2.04 -4.38
N GLY A 330 12.48 -2.02 -3.64
CA GLY A 330 12.70 -1.03 -2.58
C GLY A 330 14.11 -0.47 -2.62
N ALA A 331 14.33 0.66 -1.93
CA ALA A 331 15.62 1.34 -1.91
C ALA A 331 16.73 0.56 -1.17
N TYR A 332 16.37 -0.33 -0.23
CA TYR A 332 17.31 -1.20 0.48
C TYR A 332 16.66 -2.51 0.96
N GLY A 333 15.44 -2.46 1.51
CA GLY A 333 14.62 -3.65 1.75
C GLY A 333 14.01 -4.12 0.44
N TYR A 334 14.07 -5.43 0.16
CA TYR A 334 13.70 -5.98 -1.15
C TYR A 334 14.35 -5.21 -2.32
N HIS A 335 15.61 -4.79 -2.17
CA HIS A 335 16.41 -4.18 -3.24
C HIS A 335 16.75 -5.26 -4.28
N ALA A 336 15.75 -5.70 -5.03
CA ALA A 336 15.81 -6.65 -6.12
C ALA A 336 15.11 -6.08 -7.38
N PRO A 337 15.54 -6.48 -8.59
CA PRO A 337 15.06 -5.89 -9.84
C PRO A 337 13.71 -6.48 -10.29
N PHE A 338 12.67 -6.36 -9.46
CA PHE A 338 11.34 -6.80 -9.85
C PHE A 338 10.73 -5.91 -10.95
N LEU A 339 10.00 -6.53 -11.86
CA LEU A 339 9.23 -5.89 -12.93
C LEU A 339 7.95 -5.24 -12.38
N GLY A 340 7.57 -4.07 -12.88
CA GLY A 340 6.18 -3.58 -12.80
C GLY A 340 5.62 -3.26 -11.42
N TRP A 341 6.43 -3.17 -10.37
CA TRP A 341 5.96 -2.76 -9.04
C TRP A 341 5.83 -1.22 -8.92
N ARG A 342 5.05 -0.64 -9.83
CA ARG A 342 4.78 0.80 -9.93
C ARG A 342 6.05 1.66 -9.85
N ASN A 343 7.20 1.18 -10.29
CA ASN A 343 8.50 1.77 -10.01
C ASN A 343 9.02 2.74 -11.09
N TRP A 344 8.28 2.94 -12.17
CA TRP A 344 8.62 3.84 -13.29
C TRP A 344 7.77 5.11 -13.35
N TYR A 345 6.58 5.15 -12.70
CA TYR A 345 5.76 6.37 -12.65
C TYR A 345 6.52 7.59 -12.07
N GLY A 346 7.06 7.45 -10.86
CA GLY A 346 7.78 8.51 -10.15
C GLY A 346 8.98 9.04 -10.93
N PRO A 347 9.92 8.17 -11.36
CA PRO A 347 11.03 8.57 -12.22
C PRO A 347 10.59 9.26 -13.52
N THR A 348 9.48 8.84 -14.12
CA THR A 348 8.91 9.49 -15.31
C THR A 348 8.48 10.92 -14.98
N VAL A 349 7.66 11.13 -13.94
CA VAL A 349 7.11 12.46 -13.64
C VAL A 349 8.17 13.47 -13.18
N VAL A 350 9.30 13.00 -12.63
CA VAL A 350 10.44 13.87 -12.25
C VAL A 350 11.47 14.07 -13.38
N GLY A 351 11.22 13.49 -14.57
CA GLY A 351 12.01 13.73 -15.78
C GLY A 351 13.24 12.84 -15.96
N TRP A 352 13.33 11.69 -15.29
CA TRP A 352 14.40 10.70 -15.44
C TRP A 352 14.16 9.75 -16.62
N HIS A 353 13.72 10.31 -17.75
CA HIS A 353 13.25 9.55 -18.92
C HIS A 353 14.24 8.52 -19.44
N GLU A 354 15.53 8.87 -19.53
CA GLU A 354 16.58 7.95 -19.99
C GLU A 354 16.76 6.72 -19.08
N ARG A 355 16.57 6.89 -17.76
CA ARG A 355 16.64 5.78 -16.81
C ARG A 355 15.43 4.84 -16.98
N VAL A 356 14.25 5.41 -17.17
CA VAL A 356 13.01 4.65 -17.41
C VAL A 356 13.08 3.88 -18.73
N GLU A 357 13.51 4.53 -19.82
CA GLU A 357 13.71 3.89 -21.11
C GLU A 357 14.72 2.72 -21.01
N LYS A 358 15.83 2.91 -20.27
CA LYS A 358 16.80 1.85 -20.00
C LYS A 358 16.20 0.70 -19.18
N ALA A 359 15.36 0.98 -18.19
CA ALA A 359 14.66 -0.02 -17.39
C ALA A 359 13.73 -0.88 -18.26
N ILE A 360 12.90 -0.24 -19.07
CA ILE A 360 11.97 -0.90 -20.01
C ILE A 360 12.75 -1.80 -20.97
N LYS A 361 13.78 -1.26 -21.64
CA LYS A 361 14.62 -2.04 -22.57
C LYS A 361 15.29 -3.23 -21.89
N SER A 362 15.75 -3.07 -20.65
CA SER A 362 16.42 -4.16 -19.91
C SER A 362 15.46 -5.31 -19.64
N HIS A 363 14.25 -5.01 -19.17
CA HIS A 363 13.24 -6.04 -18.90
C HIS A 363 12.67 -6.66 -20.19
N PHE A 364 12.43 -5.84 -21.23
CA PHE A 364 11.88 -6.34 -22.50
C PHE A 364 12.88 -7.20 -23.28
N ALA A 365 14.18 -7.02 -23.05
CA ALA A 365 15.21 -7.89 -23.63
C ALA A 365 15.09 -9.35 -23.14
N ASP A 366 14.47 -9.59 -21.98
CA ASP A 366 14.24 -10.92 -21.42
C ASP A 366 12.92 -11.56 -21.88
N ILE A 367 12.14 -10.89 -22.73
CA ILE A 367 10.92 -11.47 -23.32
C ILE A 367 11.28 -12.71 -24.12
N LYS A 368 10.59 -13.82 -23.82
CA LYS A 368 10.72 -15.05 -24.58
C LYS A 368 10.06 -14.88 -25.96
N LYS A 369 10.89 -14.85 -27.01
CA LYS A 369 10.43 -14.69 -28.41
C LYS A 369 10.19 -16.03 -29.11
N ASP A 370 10.91 -17.07 -28.70
CA ASP A 370 10.82 -18.42 -29.28
C ASP A 370 10.56 -19.47 -28.18
N ALA A 371 9.71 -20.46 -28.49
CA ALA A 371 9.36 -21.54 -27.58
C ALA A 371 9.25 -22.87 -28.35
N PRO A 372 10.33 -23.68 -28.41
CA PRO A 372 10.30 -24.96 -29.10
C PRO A 372 9.56 -26.01 -28.26
N GLY A 373 8.31 -26.31 -28.63
CA GLY A 373 7.48 -27.33 -27.98
C GLY A 373 6.04 -26.85 -27.82
N GLU A 374 5.19 -27.70 -27.25
CA GLU A 374 3.84 -27.29 -26.88
C GLU A 374 3.91 -26.35 -25.68
N GLU A 375 3.17 -25.25 -25.76
CA GLU A 375 2.91 -24.38 -24.63
C GLU A 375 2.12 -25.19 -23.60
N ALA A 376 2.70 -25.32 -22.42
CA ALA A 376 2.11 -26.07 -21.34
C ALA A 376 2.06 -25.17 -20.13
N VAL A 377 0.85 -24.83 -19.71
CA VAL A 377 0.60 -24.41 -18.36
C VAL A 377 0.69 -25.68 -17.50
N TRP A 378 1.40 -25.63 -16.38
CA TRP A 378 1.68 -26.82 -15.57
C TRP A 378 0.42 -27.49 -14.98
N TYR A 379 -0.75 -26.89 -15.14
CA TYR A 379 -2.02 -27.45 -14.74
C TYR A 379 -2.95 -27.68 -15.94
N ASP A 380 -3.19 -28.96 -16.27
CA ASP A 380 -4.15 -29.44 -17.29
C ASP A 380 -5.38 -30.15 -16.67
N GLY A 381 -5.60 -29.96 -15.36
CA GLY A 381 -6.84 -30.36 -14.69
C GLY A 381 -6.88 -31.74 -14.01
N LYS A 382 -5.74 -32.38 -13.68
CA LYS A 382 -5.76 -33.70 -12.98
C LYS A 382 -4.95 -33.77 -11.68
N ASP A 383 -3.62 -33.86 -11.74
CA ASP A 383 -2.76 -34.12 -10.57
C ASP A 383 -1.82 -32.94 -10.31
N ARG A 384 -2.29 -31.94 -9.55
CA ARG A 384 -1.40 -30.90 -9.00
C ARG A 384 -0.83 -31.37 -7.64
N PRO A 385 0.46 -31.20 -7.34
CA PRO A 385 0.94 -31.22 -5.96
C PRO A 385 0.25 -30.14 -5.13
N ASP A 386 0.30 -30.32 -3.80
CA ASP A 386 -0.14 -29.26 -2.90
C ASP A 386 0.82 -28.07 -2.98
N LEU A 387 0.26 -26.87 -2.88
CA LEU A 387 1.06 -25.64 -2.87
C LEU A 387 2.05 -25.70 -1.71
N ASP A 388 3.25 -25.19 -1.92
CA ASP A 388 4.06 -24.88 -0.75
C ASP A 388 3.44 -23.71 0.03
N HIS A 389 4.04 -23.40 1.18
CA HIS A 389 3.60 -22.32 2.04
C HIS A 389 3.68 -20.92 1.40
N GLU A 390 4.31 -20.79 0.24
CA GLU A 390 4.47 -19.51 -0.49
C GLU A 390 3.68 -19.47 -1.81
N GLY A 391 3.08 -20.58 -2.25
CA GLY A 391 2.36 -20.68 -3.53
C GLY A 391 3.26 -20.84 -4.76
N THR A 392 4.54 -21.22 -4.63
CA THR A 392 5.53 -21.16 -5.73
C THR A 392 5.19 -22.05 -6.94
N GLN A 393 4.29 -23.01 -6.79
CA GLN A 393 3.85 -23.91 -7.87
C GLN A 393 2.97 -23.23 -8.92
N TYR A 394 2.47 -22.03 -8.67
CA TYR A 394 1.65 -21.26 -9.62
C TYR A 394 2.45 -20.71 -10.84
N HIS A 395 3.78 -20.79 -10.89
CA HIS A 395 4.62 -20.04 -11.84
C HIS A 395 5.07 -20.80 -13.07
N GLN A 396 4.63 -22.03 -13.24
CA GLN A 396 5.17 -22.88 -14.28
C GLN A 396 4.34 -22.79 -15.55
N ILE A 397 4.61 -21.76 -16.35
CA ILE A 397 4.31 -21.79 -17.77
C ILE A 397 5.58 -22.21 -18.53
N ARG A 398 5.48 -23.26 -19.33
CA ARG A 398 6.57 -23.78 -20.15
C ARG A 398 6.30 -23.46 -21.60
N ASN A 399 7.36 -23.15 -22.33
CA ASN A 399 7.30 -22.90 -23.77
C ASN A 399 6.26 -21.83 -24.15
N SER A 400 6.18 -20.74 -23.38
CA SER A 400 5.30 -19.62 -23.67
C SER A 400 6.08 -18.40 -24.12
N THR A 401 5.59 -17.77 -25.18
CA THR A 401 6.13 -16.55 -25.79
C THR A 401 5.35 -15.31 -25.36
N GLY A 402 6.01 -14.17 -25.29
CA GLY A 402 5.37 -12.90 -24.91
C GLY A 402 5.26 -12.65 -23.40
N CYS A 403 5.74 -13.57 -22.56
CA CYS A 403 5.82 -13.36 -21.11
C CYS A 403 7.11 -12.61 -20.72
N ILE A 404 7.00 -11.60 -19.86
CA ILE A 404 8.14 -10.90 -19.24
C ILE A 404 8.43 -11.53 -17.87
N PRO A 405 9.68 -11.94 -17.56
CA PRO A 405 10.01 -12.43 -16.23
C PRO A 405 9.74 -11.41 -15.12
N ALA A 406 9.18 -11.87 -13.99
CA ALA A 406 8.85 -11.01 -12.85
C ALA A 406 10.08 -10.37 -12.17
N ILE A 407 11.28 -10.95 -12.35
CA ILE A 407 12.56 -10.40 -11.89
C ILE A 407 13.49 -10.30 -13.11
N LEU A 408 14.28 -9.24 -13.23
CA LEU A 408 15.25 -9.13 -14.33
C LEU A 408 16.20 -10.32 -14.33
N GLY A 409 16.23 -11.08 -15.43
CA GLY A 409 17.02 -12.30 -15.60
C GLY A 409 16.51 -13.57 -14.89
N LYS A 410 15.38 -13.51 -14.17
CA LYS A 410 14.83 -14.67 -13.42
C LYS A 410 13.30 -14.60 -13.31
N ASN A 411 12.61 -15.73 -13.40
CA ASN A 411 11.15 -15.73 -13.18
C ASN A 411 10.75 -15.85 -11.70
N ASP A 412 9.56 -15.38 -11.37
CA ASP A 412 8.89 -15.51 -10.07
C ASP A 412 7.36 -15.57 -10.22
N ILE A 413 6.68 -15.81 -9.10
CA ILE A 413 5.49 -15.10 -8.60
C ILE A 413 4.47 -14.51 -9.61
N TYR A 414 4.84 -13.32 -10.07
CA TYR A 414 3.87 -12.26 -10.27
C TYR A 414 3.64 -11.96 -11.75
N ASN A 415 2.39 -11.69 -12.15
CA ASN A 415 2.09 -11.11 -13.47
C ASN A 415 2.22 -9.58 -13.46
N MET A 416 3.38 -9.06 -13.05
CA MET A 416 3.60 -7.61 -13.02
C MET A 416 3.83 -6.99 -14.41
N GLN A 417 3.75 -7.78 -15.48
CA GLN A 417 3.83 -7.23 -16.84
C GLN A 417 2.64 -6.34 -17.18
N GLU A 418 1.43 -6.60 -16.66
CA GLU A 418 0.26 -5.71 -16.85
C GLU A 418 0.56 -4.30 -16.32
N VAL A 419 1.17 -4.22 -15.13
CA VAL A 419 1.58 -2.96 -14.52
C VAL A 419 2.74 -2.33 -15.29
N ALA A 420 3.75 -3.13 -15.70
CA ALA A 420 4.88 -2.62 -16.48
C ALA A 420 4.45 -2.07 -17.85
N ILE A 421 3.49 -2.69 -18.52
CA ILE A 421 2.91 -2.19 -19.77
C ILE A 421 2.13 -0.89 -19.52
N ASN A 422 1.40 -0.81 -18.41
CA ASN A 422 0.73 0.44 -18.01
C ASN A 422 1.75 1.58 -17.79
N GLU A 423 2.84 1.30 -17.07
CA GLU A 423 3.93 2.24 -16.83
C GLU A 423 4.70 2.64 -18.09
N PHE A 424 4.92 1.70 -19.01
CA PHE A 424 5.47 1.98 -20.33
C PHE A 424 4.60 2.97 -21.10
N PHE A 425 3.30 2.75 -21.11
CA PHE A 425 2.37 3.65 -21.78
C PHE A 425 2.23 5.00 -21.09
N HIS A 426 2.26 5.03 -19.76
CA HIS A 426 2.35 6.27 -18.98
C HIS A 426 3.62 7.06 -19.35
N HIS A 427 4.75 6.37 -19.45
CA HIS A 427 6.01 6.96 -19.91
C HIS A 427 5.91 7.54 -21.33
N LEU A 428 5.24 6.85 -22.26
CA LEU A 428 4.98 7.37 -23.60
C LEU A 428 4.04 8.58 -23.61
N GLN A 429 3.03 8.61 -22.73
CA GLN A 429 2.17 9.80 -22.58
C GLN A 429 2.98 11.01 -22.08
N TRP A 430 4.04 10.78 -21.30
CA TRP A 430 4.97 11.81 -20.82
C TRP A 430 6.01 12.27 -21.84
N THR A 431 6.50 11.37 -22.69
CA THR A 431 7.59 11.67 -23.62
C THR A 431 7.11 11.99 -25.03
N GLY A 432 6.04 11.36 -25.49
CA GLY A 432 5.60 11.40 -26.89
C GLY A 432 6.56 10.67 -27.84
N ASP A 433 7.41 9.78 -27.33
CA ASP A 433 8.46 9.13 -28.11
C ASP A 433 7.94 7.95 -28.95
N PHE A 434 7.38 8.28 -30.11
CA PHE A 434 6.94 7.28 -31.09
C PHE A 434 8.09 6.47 -31.70
N SER A 435 9.33 6.97 -31.68
CA SER A 435 10.49 6.22 -32.18
C SER A 435 10.81 5.07 -31.22
N PHE A 436 10.84 5.36 -29.92
CA PHE A 436 11.00 4.33 -28.89
C PHE A 436 9.85 3.33 -28.94
N ALA A 437 8.60 3.82 -28.99
CA ALA A 437 7.41 2.97 -29.10
C ALA A 437 7.46 2.03 -30.32
N GLY A 438 7.87 2.54 -31.49
CA GLY A 438 8.05 1.73 -32.70
C GLY A 438 9.15 0.68 -32.56
N GLY A 439 10.23 0.97 -31.83
CA GLY A 439 11.33 0.04 -31.60
C GLY A 439 10.99 -1.16 -30.73
N VAL A 440 9.97 -1.04 -29.85
CA VAL A 440 9.50 -2.13 -28.96
C VAL A 440 8.11 -2.65 -29.33
N PHE A 441 7.57 -2.23 -30.48
CA PHE A 441 6.18 -2.50 -30.86
C PHE A 441 5.82 -4.00 -30.87
N GLU A 442 6.64 -4.82 -31.52
CA GLU A 442 6.41 -6.27 -31.60
C GLU A 442 6.51 -6.96 -30.24
N ASP A 443 7.37 -6.45 -29.36
CA ASP A 443 7.52 -6.97 -27.99
C ASP A 443 6.25 -6.70 -27.17
N VAL A 444 5.76 -5.45 -27.18
CA VAL A 444 4.51 -5.06 -26.50
C VAL A 444 3.31 -5.79 -27.09
N LYS A 445 3.25 -5.94 -28.42
CA LYS A 445 2.21 -6.74 -29.09
C LYS A 445 2.24 -8.19 -28.59
N GLY A 446 3.43 -8.80 -28.52
CA GLY A 446 3.60 -10.17 -28.03
C GLY A 446 3.12 -10.34 -26.58
N VAL A 447 3.35 -9.34 -25.73
CA VAL A 447 2.83 -9.30 -24.35
C VAL A 447 1.29 -9.26 -24.34
N LEU A 448 0.67 -8.37 -25.12
CA LEU A 448 -0.80 -8.30 -25.18
C LEU A 448 -1.45 -9.55 -25.78
N ASP A 449 -0.78 -10.20 -26.73
CA ASP A 449 -1.22 -11.49 -27.28
C ASP A 449 -1.09 -12.62 -26.25
N TRP A 450 -0.09 -12.57 -25.37
CA TRP A 450 0.05 -13.49 -24.25
C TRP A 450 -1.06 -13.29 -23.22
N GLU A 451 -1.34 -12.05 -22.84
CA GLU A 451 -2.37 -11.69 -21.87
C GLU A 451 -3.74 -12.25 -22.29
N GLU A 452 -4.18 -12.01 -23.54
CA GLU A 452 -5.45 -12.55 -24.04
C GLU A 452 -5.46 -14.09 -24.04
N ARG A 453 -4.38 -14.70 -24.53
CA ARG A 453 -4.30 -16.15 -24.68
C ARG A 453 -4.28 -16.90 -23.34
N ILE A 454 -3.66 -16.33 -22.31
CA ILE A 454 -3.44 -17.01 -21.01
C ILE A 454 -4.47 -16.59 -19.96
N LEU A 455 -4.88 -15.32 -19.93
CA LEU A 455 -5.72 -14.76 -18.88
C LEU A 455 -7.18 -14.48 -19.31
N ASP A 456 -7.50 -14.53 -20.62
CA ASP A 456 -8.87 -14.56 -21.17
C ASP A 456 -9.12 -15.87 -21.96
N PRO A 457 -8.96 -17.06 -21.33
CA PRO A 457 -8.96 -18.34 -22.05
C PRO A 457 -10.33 -18.75 -22.63
N ASP A 458 -11.44 -18.19 -22.15
CA ASP A 458 -12.78 -18.37 -22.73
C ASP A 458 -13.16 -17.26 -23.71
N ASN A 459 -12.26 -16.29 -23.92
CA ASN A 459 -12.38 -15.22 -24.90
C ASN A 459 -13.67 -14.42 -24.72
N ASP A 460 -14.07 -14.13 -23.47
CA ASP A 460 -15.23 -13.30 -23.14
C ASP A 460 -14.88 -11.80 -22.99
N GLY A 461 -13.59 -11.48 -22.86
CA GLY A 461 -13.08 -10.12 -22.75
C GLY A 461 -12.83 -9.67 -21.31
N LEU A 462 -12.99 -10.55 -20.32
CA LEU A 462 -12.63 -10.35 -18.94
C LEU A 462 -11.40 -11.17 -18.59
N TYR A 463 -10.40 -10.48 -18.05
CA TYR A 463 -9.09 -11.07 -17.78
C TYR A 463 -9.04 -11.52 -16.34
N GLN A 464 -8.49 -12.69 -16.10
CA GLN A 464 -8.19 -13.15 -14.76
C GLN A 464 -7.04 -12.35 -14.15
N ASN A 465 -7.19 -11.95 -12.88
CA ASN A 465 -6.07 -11.39 -12.12
C ASN A 465 -5.10 -12.50 -11.68
N PHE A 466 -3.81 -12.29 -11.95
CA PHE A 466 -2.71 -13.16 -11.52
C PHE A 466 -1.62 -12.37 -10.80
N LEU A 467 -1.87 -11.99 -9.55
CA LEU A 467 -0.95 -11.22 -8.72
C LEU A 467 -0.41 -9.96 -9.40
N ASN A 468 -1.32 -9.13 -9.93
CA ASN A 468 -1.01 -7.96 -10.76
C ASN A 468 -1.19 -6.61 -10.05
N THR A 469 -1.37 -6.61 -8.72
CA THR A 469 -1.40 -5.40 -7.88
C THR A 469 -0.46 -5.54 -6.70
N TRP A 470 -0.10 -4.43 -6.05
CA TRP A 470 0.75 -4.49 -4.86
C TRP A 470 0.09 -5.29 -3.73
N ILE A 471 -1.23 -5.13 -3.54
CA ILE A 471 -2.01 -5.87 -2.54
C ILE A 471 -2.41 -7.29 -2.99
N SER A 472 -1.68 -7.96 -3.89
CA SER A 472 -2.20 -9.19 -4.49
C SER A 472 -1.68 -10.51 -3.94
N ASP A 473 -0.67 -10.53 -3.06
CA ASP A 473 -0.10 -11.79 -2.51
C ASP A 473 -1.17 -12.72 -1.90
N GLY A 474 -2.24 -12.12 -1.37
CA GLY A 474 -3.37 -12.82 -0.79
C GLY A 474 -4.44 -13.30 -1.77
N HIS A 475 -4.34 -13.00 -3.08
CA HIS A 475 -5.39 -13.14 -4.11
C HIS A 475 -5.51 -14.51 -4.76
N SER A 476 -6.76 -14.93 -5.01
CA SER A 476 -7.10 -16.21 -5.64
C SER A 476 -8.49 -16.15 -6.23
N TYR A 477 -8.57 -15.85 -7.52
CA TYR A 477 -9.83 -15.69 -8.24
C TYR A 477 -10.29 -16.98 -8.95
N ASN A 478 -9.52 -18.07 -8.85
CA ASN A 478 -9.89 -19.40 -9.35
C ASN A 478 -10.45 -19.39 -10.79
N GLY A 479 -9.82 -18.62 -11.69
CA GLY A 479 -10.24 -18.48 -13.07
C GLY A 479 -11.18 -17.31 -13.36
N GLY A 480 -11.58 -16.52 -12.37
CA GLY A 480 -12.60 -15.48 -12.52
C GLY A 480 -12.15 -14.26 -13.31
N GLY A 481 -13.04 -13.69 -14.12
CA GLY A 481 -12.79 -12.46 -14.87
C GLY A 481 -12.84 -11.24 -13.95
N CYS A 482 -11.71 -10.54 -13.78
CA CYS A 482 -11.48 -9.52 -12.75
C CYS A 482 -11.45 -8.10 -13.33
N THR A 483 -11.92 -7.13 -12.55
CA THR A 483 -11.95 -5.71 -12.95
C THR A 483 -10.54 -5.15 -13.18
N GLN A 484 -9.56 -5.43 -12.30
CA GLN A 484 -8.22 -4.84 -12.39
C GLN A 484 -7.47 -5.25 -13.66
N ALA A 485 -7.39 -6.57 -13.91
CA ALA A 485 -6.70 -7.12 -15.06
C ALA A 485 -7.34 -6.65 -16.37
N SER A 486 -8.67 -6.65 -16.41
CA SER A 486 -9.44 -6.16 -17.55
C SER A 486 -9.21 -4.65 -17.78
N ALA A 487 -9.11 -3.84 -16.72
CA ALA A 487 -8.83 -2.41 -16.84
C ALA A 487 -7.41 -2.14 -17.40
N TYR A 488 -6.40 -2.87 -16.94
CA TYR A 488 -5.04 -2.78 -17.51
C TYR A 488 -5.03 -3.15 -18.99
N ASN A 489 -5.62 -4.30 -19.34
CA ASN A 489 -5.66 -4.80 -20.70
C ASN A 489 -6.49 -3.90 -21.63
N TYR A 490 -7.59 -3.32 -21.15
CA TYR A 490 -8.37 -2.31 -21.89
C TYR A 490 -7.51 -1.13 -22.30
N TYR A 491 -6.85 -0.50 -21.33
CA TYR A 491 -6.11 0.73 -21.57
C TYR A 491 -4.83 0.50 -22.37
N ALA A 492 -4.14 -0.61 -22.12
CA ALA A 492 -2.99 -1.01 -22.92
C ALA A 492 -3.36 -1.23 -24.39
N ASN A 493 -4.47 -1.93 -24.69
CA ASN A 493 -4.94 -2.09 -26.07
C ASN A 493 -5.41 -0.76 -26.68
N LEU A 494 -6.05 0.12 -25.90
CA LEU A 494 -6.44 1.45 -26.37
C LEU A 494 -5.23 2.29 -26.80
N LEU A 495 -4.17 2.32 -25.99
CA LEU A 495 -2.96 3.09 -26.29
C LEU A 495 -2.11 2.42 -27.37
N MET A 496 -2.05 1.08 -27.40
CA MET A 496 -1.40 0.35 -28.48
C MET A 496 -2.08 0.60 -29.84
N CYS A 497 -3.41 0.74 -29.86
CA CYS A 497 -4.13 1.17 -31.07
C CYS A 497 -3.63 2.53 -31.58
N LYS A 498 -3.44 3.51 -30.68
CA LYS A 498 -2.91 4.84 -31.04
C LYS A 498 -1.48 4.76 -31.57
N VAL A 499 -0.61 4.02 -30.87
CA VAL A 499 0.77 3.79 -31.29
C VAL A 499 0.80 3.16 -32.68
N ALA A 500 0.07 2.06 -32.90
CA ALA A 500 -0.01 1.36 -34.18
C ALA A 500 -0.38 2.28 -35.34
N GLN A 501 -1.41 3.13 -35.16
CA GLN A 501 -1.83 4.12 -36.16
C GLN A 501 -0.72 5.12 -36.48
N LYS A 502 0.03 5.57 -35.47
CA LYS A 502 1.08 6.58 -35.66
C LYS A 502 2.34 6.02 -36.31
N VAL A 503 2.75 4.80 -35.95
CA VAL A 503 3.99 4.18 -36.46
C VAL A 503 3.79 3.35 -37.74
N GLY A 504 2.54 3.19 -38.21
CA GLY A 504 2.21 2.55 -39.49
C GLY A 504 1.93 1.04 -39.42
N PHE A 505 1.63 0.50 -38.25
CA PHE A 505 1.17 -0.90 -38.08
C PHE A 505 -0.36 -1.00 -38.08
N SER A 506 -0.88 -2.23 -38.23
CA SER A 506 -2.31 -2.49 -38.12
C SER A 506 -2.81 -2.24 -36.69
N SER A 507 -3.83 -1.40 -36.54
CA SER A 507 -4.44 -1.07 -35.24
C SER A 507 -5.72 -1.86 -34.94
N LYS A 508 -6.23 -2.63 -35.92
CA LYS A 508 -7.55 -3.27 -35.83
C LYS A 508 -7.69 -4.20 -34.63
N ILE A 509 -6.72 -5.08 -34.40
CA ILE A 509 -6.78 -6.07 -33.32
C ILE A 509 -6.87 -5.40 -31.94
N PHE A 510 -6.07 -4.36 -31.70
CA PHE A 510 -6.06 -3.64 -30.43
C PHE A 510 -7.36 -2.86 -30.21
N LYS A 511 -7.89 -2.25 -31.27
CA LYS A 511 -9.20 -1.59 -31.22
C LYS A 511 -10.31 -2.59 -30.87
N ASP A 512 -10.37 -3.72 -31.57
CA ASP A 512 -11.39 -4.75 -31.36
C ASP A 512 -11.33 -5.30 -29.92
N ARG A 513 -10.11 -5.58 -29.41
CA ARG A 513 -9.90 -6.02 -28.02
C ARG A 513 -10.35 -4.96 -27.02
N ALA A 514 -9.94 -3.71 -27.16
CA ALA A 514 -10.35 -2.64 -26.25
C ALA A 514 -11.87 -2.45 -26.22
N GLU A 515 -12.54 -2.52 -27.37
CA GLU A 515 -14.01 -2.45 -27.46
C GLU A 515 -14.69 -3.65 -26.78
N LYS A 516 -14.18 -4.86 -27.01
CA LYS A 516 -14.66 -6.11 -26.39
C LYS A 516 -14.55 -6.04 -24.86
N ILE A 517 -13.37 -5.68 -24.34
CA ILE A 517 -13.11 -5.62 -22.90
C ILE A 517 -14.03 -4.60 -22.23
N ARG A 518 -14.12 -3.38 -22.77
CA ARG A 518 -15.00 -2.35 -22.21
C ARG A 518 -16.46 -2.77 -22.23
N HIS A 519 -16.89 -3.46 -23.28
CA HIS A 519 -18.25 -3.99 -23.36
C HIS A 519 -18.50 -5.05 -22.28
N ALA A 520 -17.58 -6.00 -22.10
CA ALA A 520 -17.68 -7.05 -21.10
C ALA A 520 -17.73 -6.48 -19.67
N ILE A 521 -16.86 -5.52 -19.34
CA ILE A 521 -16.87 -4.85 -18.02
C ILE A 521 -18.23 -4.20 -17.75
N ASN A 522 -18.75 -3.41 -18.69
CA ASN A 522 -20.03 -2.71 -18.50
C ASN A 522 -21.23 -3.65 -18.45
N LYS A 523 -21.15 -4.82 -19.10
CA LYS A 523 -22.24 -5.78 -19.17
C LYS A 523 -22.29 -6.71 -17.97
N GLU A 524 -21.13 -7.24 -17.56
CA GLU A 524 -21.04 -8.33 -16.59
C GLU A 524 -20.59 -7.85 -15.20
N LEU A 525 -19.77 -6.78 -15.12
CA LEU A 525 -19.17 -6.34 -13.85
C LEU A 525 -19.78 -5.04 -13.29
N TRP A 526 -20.30 -4.15 -14.14
CA TRP A 526 -20.99 -2.96 -13.64
C TRP A 526 -22.34 -3.34 -13.01
N MET A 527 -22.59 -2.89 -11.77
CA MET A 527 -23.84 -3.11 -11.04
C MET A 527 -24.61 -1.77 -10.90
N PRO A 528 -25.49 -1.40 -11.85
CA PRO A 528 -26.17 -0.10 -11.86
C PRO A 528 -26.90 0.22 -10.56
N SER A 529 -27.63 -0.74 -10.00
CA SER A 529 -28.42 -0.55 -8.77
C SER A 529 -27.57 -0.22 -7.54
N LYS A 530 -26.28 -0.60 -7.55
CA LYS A 530 -25.31 -0.27 -6.50
C LYS A 530 -24.42 0.93 -6.86
N GLY A 531 -24.42 1.37 -8.13
CA GLY A 531 -23.48 2.37 -8.62
C GLY A 531 -22.02 1.94 -8.45
N LEU A 532 -21.74 0.64 -8.61
CA LEU A 532 -20.47 0.04 -8.22
C LEU A 532 -20.04 -1.01 -9.26
N ILE A 533 -18.74 -1.12 -9.50
CA ILE A 533 -18.18 -2.23 -10.27
C ILE A 533 -17.93 -3.42 -9.35
N ALA A 534 -18.21 -4.63 -9.82
CA ALA A 534 -17.89 -5.85 -9.10
C ALA A 534 -16.38 -6.10 -9.10
N GLU A 535 -15.90 -6.91 -8.15
CA GLU A 535 -14.51 -7.33 -8.09
C GLU A 535 -14.18 -8.26 -9.27
N HIS A 536 -14.95 -9.34 -9.38
CA HIS A 536 -14.81 -10.35 -10.41
C HIS A 536 -16.11 -11.15 -10.57
N ILE A 537 -16.15 -11.97 -11.62
CA ILE A 537 -17.18 -12.98 -11.86
C ILE A 537 -16.53 -14.37 -11.90
N ASP A 538 -17.12 -15.33 -11.20
CA ASP A 538 -16.66 -16.72 -11.19
C ASP A 538 -16.84 -17.37 -12.58
N THR A 539 -15.86 -18.17 -13.02
CA THR A 539 -15.97 -18.95 -14.26
C THR A 539 -16.44 -20.39 -14.03
N ILE A 540 -16.42 -20.86 -12.78
CA ILE A 540 -16.86 -22.21 -12.37
C ILE A 540 -18.01 -22.15 -11.34
N GLY A 541 -18.65 -23.30 -11.09
CA GLY A 541 -19.76 -23.38 -10.14
C GLY A 541 -20.97 -22.57 -10.61
N ASN A 542 -21.58 -21.82 -9.68
CA ASN A 542 -22.77 -21.01 -9.94
C ASN A 542 -22.48 -19.66 -10.64
N LYS A 543 -21.22 -19.40 -11.03
CA LYS A 543 -20.80 -18.18 -11.74
C LYS A 543 -21.24 -16.89 -11.05
N LEU A 544 -20.97 -16.79 -9.74
CA LEU A 544 -21.39 -15.66 -8.93
C LEU A 544 -20.63 -14.39 -9.29
N LEU A 545 -21.34 -13.25 -9.24
CA LEU A 545 -20.75 -11.92 -9.30
C LEU A 545 -20.36 -11.48 -7.88
N HIS A 546 -19.13 -11.01 -7.72
CA HIS A 546 -18.59 -10.62 -6.41
C HIS A 546 -18.73 -9.11 -6.18
N PRO A 547 -19.69 -8.66 -5.36
CA PRO A 547 -20.18 -7.28 -5.42
C PRO A 547 -19.35 -6.28 -4.60
N SER A 548 -18.28 -6.74 -3.93
CA SER A 548 -17.48 -5.91 -3.04
C SER A 548 -16.06 -5.77 -3.60
N PRO A 549 -15.78 -4.74 -4.41
CA PRO A 549 -14.46 -4.52 -4.97
C PRO A 549 -13.45 -4.09 -3.90
N GLU A 550 -12.18 -4.40 -4.12
CA GLU A 550 -11.10 -3.75 -3.41
C GLU A 550 -10.77 -2.36 -4.01
N LEU A 551 -9.91 -1.60 -3.33
CA LEU A 551 -9.50 -0.26 -3.80
C LEU A 551 -8.92 -0.29 -5.21
N SER A 552 -8.19 -1.35 -5.57
CA SER A 552 -7.54 -1.47 -6.87
C SER A 552 -8.52 -1.55 -8.03
N SER A 553 -9.60 -2.31 -7.89
CA SER A 553 -10.70 -2.35 -8.86
C SER A 553 -11.32 -0.97 -9.07
N ILE A 554 -11.36 -0.13 -8.02
CA ILE A 554 -11.93 1.22 -8.09
C ILE A 554 -10.97 2.19 -8.78
N TYR A 555 -9.76 2.38 -8.25
CA TYR A 555 -8.87 3.40 -8.79
C TYR A 555 -8.33 3.01 -10.17
N LEU A 556 -8.18 1.72 -10.50
CA LEU A 556 -7.74 1.30 -11.84
C LEU A 556 -8.83 1.52 -12.88
N ALA A 557 -10.10 1.29 -12.55
CA ALA A 557 -11.19 1.59 -13.48
C ALA A 557 -11.21 3.08 -13.85
N ILE A 558 -10.88 3.96 -12.89
CA ILE A 558 -10.79 5.41 -13.07
C ILE A 558 -9.52 5.79 -13.85
N ASP A 559 -8.35 5.39 -13.37
CA ASP A 559 -7.03 5.79 -13.92
C ASP A 559 -6.81 5.23 -15.34
N ASN A 560 -7.40 4.08 -15.66
CA ASN A 560 -7.38 3.47 -16.99
C ASN A 560 -8.58 3.86 -17.87
N HIS A 561 -9.39 4.84 -17.45
CA HIS A 561 -10.50 5.40 -18.22
C HIS A 561 -11.56 4.39 -18.68
N VAL A 562 -11.81 3.36 -17.86
CA VAL A 562 -12.84 2.34 -18.13
C VAL A 562 -14.25 2.88 -17.85
N VAL A 563 -14.36 3.73 -16.82
CA VAL A 563 -15.63 4.28 -16.32
C VAL A 563 -15.75 5.78 -16.61
N ASP A 564 -16.98 6.27 -16.72
CA ASP A 564 -17.26 7.70 -16.86
C ASP A 564 -17.27 8.44 -15.51
N MET A 565 -17.42 9.77 -15.54
CA MET A 565 -17.39 10.60 -14.33
C MET A 565 -18.53 10.32 -13.34
N PHE A 566 -19.69 9.84 -13.82
CA PHE A 566 -20.83 9.51 -12.95
C PHE A 566 -20.60 8.18 -12.24
N GLN A 567 -20.16 7.17 -13.00
CA GLN A 567 -19.74 5.87 -12.46
C GLN A 567 -18.60 6.04 -11.46
N ALA A 568 -17.58 6.83 -11.79
CA ALA A 568 -16.45 7.11 -10.90
C ALA A 568 -16.89 7.75 -9.58
N TYR A 569 -17.79 8.75 -9.63
CA TYR A 569 -18.32 9.37 -8.43
C TYR A 569 -19.05 8.36 -7.53
N GLN A 570 -19.94 7.55 -8.11
CA GLN A 570 -20.67 6.53 -7.35
C GLN A 570 -19.74 5.48 -6.72
N MET A 571 -18.75 4.99 -7.48
CA MET A 571 -17.76 4.04 -6.99
C MET A 571 -16.92 4.60 -5.85
N LEU A 572 -16.51 5.87 -5.91
CA LEU A 572 -15.71 6.48 -4.85
C LEU A 572 -16.47 6.57 -3.52
N ARG A 573 -17.81 6.72 -3.55
CA ARG A 573 -18.64 6.69 -2.33
C ARG A 573 -18.54 5.36 -1.58
N PHE A 574 -18.35 4.23 -2.26
CA PHE A 574 -18.11 2.94 -1.61
C PHE A 574 -16.90 2.99 -0.66
N THR A 575 -15.83 3.68 -1.06
CA THR A 575 -14.62 3.85 -0.23
C THR A 575 -14.86 4.70 1.02
N GLU A 576 -15.93 5.51 1.03
CA GLU A 576 -16.30 6.38 2.14
C GLU A 576 -17.29 5.72 3.11
N LEU A 577 -18.15 4.85 2.59
CA LEU A 577 -19.31 4.31 3.30
C LEU A 577 -19.14 2.84 3.74
N GLU A 578 -18.59 2.01 2.86
CA GLU A 578 -18.58 0.55 3.04
C GLU A 578 -17.20 0.00 3.43
N LEU A 579 -16.13 0.70 3.05
CA LEU A 579 -14.78 0.36 3.50
C LEU A 579 -14.50 0.97 4.88
N ARG A 580 -13.74 0.22 5.69
CA ARG A 580 -13.26 0.75 6.97
C ARG A 580 -12.35 1.94 6.71
N ASN A 581 -12.62 3.04 7.40
CA ASN A 581 -11.81 4.25 7.38
C ASN A 581 -11.17 4.47 8.75
N GLU A 582 -9.90 4.86 8.78
CA GLU A 582 -9.16 5.23 9.98
C GLU A 582 -8.70 6.68 9.89
N ARG A 583 -8.67 7.39 11.02
CA ARG A 583 -8.29 8.81 11.07
C ARG A 583 -6.91 8.98 11.71
N THR A 584 -6.06 9.79 11.10
CA THR A 584 -4.74 10.11 11.66
C THR A 584 -4.85 10.91 12.95
N LEU A 585 -3.86 10.81 13.83
CA LEU A 585 -3.91 11.49 15.13
C LEU A 585 -3.89 13.02 15.03
N ILE A 586 -3.18 13.59 14.06
CA ILE A 586 -2.82 15.01 14.02
C ILE A 586 -3.86 15.82 13.27
N ARG A 587 -3.99 15.58 11.95
CA ARG A 587 -4.94 16.31 11.11
C ARG A 587 -6.35 15.72 11.11
N LYS A 588 -6.56 14.56 11.74
CA LYS A 588 -7.80 13.76 11.64
C LYS A 588 -8.15 13.45 10.17
N SER A 589 -7.10 13.23 9.38
CA SER A 589 -7.15 12.94 7.95
C SER A 589 -7.46 11.48 7.70
N ARG A 590 -7.94 11.14 6.49
CA ARG A 590 -8.55 9.84 6.18
C ARG A 590 -7.55 8.83 5.61
N LEU A 591 -7.53 7.63 6.17
CA LEU A 591 -6.93 6.44 5.57
C LEU A 591 -8.03 5.41 5.33
N VAL A 592 -7.94 4.70 4.20
CA VAL A 592 -8.95 3.74 3.76
C VAL A 592 -8.33 2.34 3.73
N TYR A 593 -9.03 1.35 4.29
CA TYR A 593 -8.65 -0.06 4.17
C TYR A 593 -8.82 -0.53 2.72
N SER A 594 -7.93 -1.40 2.25
CA SER A 594 -7.90 -1.90 0.87
C SER A 594 -9.17 -2.64 0.45
N SER A 595 -9.84 -3.31 1.38
CA SER A 595 -11.11 -3.99 1.15
C SER A 595 -11.87 -4.15 2.48
N ASN A 596 -13.07 -4.71 2.39
CA ASN A 596 -13.86 -5.21 3.51
C ASN A 596 -13.95 -6.76 3.47
N TRP A 597 -12.92 -7.41 2.92
CA TRP A 597 -12.88 -8.86 2.76
C TRP A 597 -12.37 -9.56 4.00
N TYR A 598 -13.01 -10.68 4.32
CA TYR A 598 -12.73 -11.45 5.51
C TYR A 598 -12.70 -12.97 5.22
N PRO A 599 -11.95 -13.77 6.00
CA PRO A 599 -11.02 -13.37 7.05
C PRO A 599 -9.89 -12.48 6.52
N LYS A 600 -9.37 -11.59 7.38
CA LYS A 600 -8.27 -10.69 7.01
C LYS A 600 -7.03 -11.52 6.70
N LYS A 601 -6.47 -11.34 5.50
CA LYS A 601 -5.14 -11.86 5.11
C LYS A 601 -4.16 -10.69 4.90
N TYR A 602 -2.86 -10.97 4.98
CA TYR A 602 -1.86 -10.04 4.47
C TYR A 602 -2.16 -9.74 2.99
N SER A 603 -1.95 -8.50 2.55
CA SER A 603 -2.26 -8.07 1.17
C SER A 603 -3.69 -8.45 0.73
N THR A 604 -4.72 -8.14 1.54
CA THR A 604 -6.13 -8.21 1.09
C THR A 604 -6.97 -7.15 1.80
N CYS A 605 -6.81 -7.01 3.12
CA CYS A 605 -7.60 -6.11 3.97
C CYS A 605 -6.68 -5.38 4.96
N GLY A 606 -6.14 -4.22 4.57
CA GLY A 606 -5.20 -3.44 5.38
C GLY A 606 -5.08 -1.98 4.97
N LEU A 607 -4.35 -1.21 5.76
CA LEU A 607 -4.03 0.19 5.46
C LEU A 607 -2.68 0.25 4.77
N PHE A 608 -2.72 0.36 3.45
CA PHE A 608 -1.52 0.34 2.61
C PHE A 608 -1.36 1.71 1.93
N PRO A 609 -0.20 2.37 2.05
CA PRO A 609 0.00 3.71 1.50
C PRO A 609 -0.10 3.74 -0.01
N ALA A 610 0.48 2.75 -0.71
CA ALA A 610 0.45 2.72 -2.18
C ALA A 610 -0.99 2.77 -2.71
N GLU A 611 -1.90 2.02 -2.09
CA GLU A 611 -3.32 1.98 -2.44
C GLU A 611 -4.04 3.28 -2.09
N ASN A 612 -3.74 3.86 -0.93
CA ASN A 612 -4.31 5.16 -0.52
C ASN A 612 -3.82 6.31 -1.42
N ILE A 613 -2.56 6.27 -1.84
CA ILE A 613 -1.97 7.27 -2.75
C ILE A 613 -2.63 7.17 -4.14
N HIS A 614 -2.85 5.97 -4.66
CA HIS A 614 -3.56 5.80 -5.95
C HIS A 614 -5.04 6.19 -5.83
N LEU A 615 -5.70 5.86 -4.71
CA LEU A 615 -7.05 6.34 -4.44
C LEU A 615 -7.12 7.87 -4.38
N ALA A 616 -6.16 8.53 -3.74
CA ALA A 616 -6.07 9.99 -3.72
C ALA A 616 -5.90 10.58 -5.13
N LEU A 617 -5.08 9.93 -5.98
CA LEU A 617 -4.92 10.30 -7.38
C LEU A 617 -6.26 10.21 -8.13
N ALA A 618 -7.04 9.14 -7.93
CA ALA A 618 -8.36 8.98 -8.55
C ALA A 618 -9.36 10.08 -8.11
N TYR A 619 -9.34 10.50 -6.84
CA TYR A 619 -10.12 11.66 -6.38
C TYR A 619 -9.70 12.96 -7.09
N PHE A 620 -8.40 13.18 -7.30
CA PHE A 620 -7.91 14.36 -8.04
C PHE A 620 -8.21 14.31 -9.54
N GLN A 621 -8.22 13.12 -10.15
CA GLN A 621 -8.57 12.94 -11.57
C GLN A 621 -10.07 13.21 -11.82
N THR A 622 -10.91 12.95 -10.83
CA THR A 622 -12.37 13.14 -10.90
C THR A 622 -12.84 14.52 -10.42
N GLY A 623 -11.92 15.41 -10.03
CA GLY A 623 -12.24 16.76 -9.55
C GLY A 623 -12.72 16.84 -8.10
N LEU A 624 -12.76 15.71 -7.39
CA LEU A 624 -13.14 15.59 -5.98
C LEU A 624 -11.95 15.91 -5.03
N LYS A 625 -11.31 17.06 -5.26
CA LYS A 625 -10.03 17.41 -4.65
C LYS A 625 -10.04 17.40 -3.12
N ASP A 626 -11.13 17.78 -2.47
CA ASP A 626 -11.20 17.83 -1.00
C ASP A 626 -11.05 16.42 -0.39
N LYS A 627 -11.62 15.40 -1.06
CA LYS A 627 -11.49 13.99 -0.65
C LYS A 627 -10.09 13.44 -0.91
N GLY A 628 -9.47 13.83 -2.03
CA GLY A 628 -8.06 13.51 -2.32
C GLY A 628 -7.10 14.14 -1.29
N LEU A 629 -7.37 15.39 -0.89
CA LEU A 629 -6.62 16.12 0.13
C LEU A 629 -6.75 15.48 1.52
N GLU A 630 -7.91 14.95 1.90
CA GLU A 630 -8.05 14.18 3.15
C GLU A 630 -7.06 13.01 3.21
N ILE A 631 -6.85 12.30 2.11
CA ILE A 631 -5.94 11.15 2.07
C ILE A 631 -4.48 11.62 1.95
N LEU A 632 -4.18 12.58 1.09
CA LEU A 632 -2.82 13.15 0.98
C LEU A 632 -2.33 13.67 2.34
N ASN A 633 -3.17 14.40 3.08
CA ASN A 633 -2.83 14.90 4.41
C ASN A 633 -2.57 13.76 5.41
N ALA A 634 -3.25 12.62 5.28
CA ALA A 634 -2.99 11.46 6.12
C ALA A 634 -1.66 10.78 5.77
N ILE A 635 -1.31 10.72 4.48
CA ILE A 635 0.00 10.26 4.02
C ILE A 635 1.11 11.18 4.55
N VAL A 636 0.94 12.50 4.46
CA VAL A 636 1.88 13.48 5.02
C VAL A 636 2.02 13.29 6.54
N ASP A 637 0.93 13.07 7.29
CA ASP A 637 1.01 12.74 8.72
C ASP A 637 1.89 11.51 8.98
N GLY A 638 1.83 10.49 8.11
CA GLY A 638 2.64 9.27 8.18
C GLY A 638 4.16 9.55 8.26
N TYR A 639 4.66 10.52 7.50
CA TYR A 639 6.09 10.91 7.48
C TYR A 639 6.59 11.50 8.82
N PHE A 640 5.67 11.97 9.67
CA PHE A 640 5.98 12.65 10.94
C PHE A 640 5.53 11.87 12.18
N LEU A 641 4.69 10.86 12.01
CA LEU A 641 4.18 10.01 13.10
C LEU A 641 5.03 8.74 13.30
N GLY A 642 5.58 8.18 12.22
CA GLY A 642 6.40 6.97 12.26
C GLY A 642 7.74 7.14 12.99
N LYS A 643 8.42 6.02 13.27
CA LYS A 643 9.74 5.97 13.92
C LYS A 643 10.92 6.35 13.01
N ASN A 644 10.68 6.51 11.71
CA ASN A 644 11.72 6.75 10.71
C ASN A 644 11.42 8.12 10.08
N PRO A 645 12.24 9.16 10.34
CA PRO A 645 11.94 10.51 9.89
C PRO A 645 12.01 10.61 8.37
N GLY A 646 11.03 11.27 7.73
CA GLY A 646 11.03 11.51 6.29
C GLY A 646 10.81 10.25 5.44
N LEU A 647 10.14 9.24 6.01
CA LEU A 647 9.85 7.97 5.37
C LEU A 647 8.41 7.55 5.69
N ILE A 648 7.80 6.79 4.77
CA ILE A 648 6.53 6.13 5.00
C ILE A 648 6.69 4.61 4.87
N SER A 649 6.20 3.86 5.85
CA SER A 649 6.20 2.39 5.84
C SER A 649 5.15 1.85 4.88
N HIS A 650 5.32 0.63 4.39
CA HIS A 650 4.37 0.00 3.47
C HIS A 650 3.06 -0.46 4.17
N VAL A 651 3.01 -0.51 5.52
CA VAL A 651 1.76 -0.64 6.28
C VAL A 651 1.57 0.52 7.25
N LEU A 652 0.37 1.09 7.26
CA LEU A 652 -0.01 2.24 8.07
C LEU A 652 -1.02 1.91 9.17
N SER A 653 -1.16 2.86 10.09
CA SER A 653 -2.28 3.03 11.00
C SER A 653 -2.56 4.52 11.18
N GLY A 654 -3.62 4.88 11.90
CA GLY A 654 -3.89 6.26 12.32
C GLY A 654 -2.77 6.84 13.21
N HIS A 655 -1.89 6.00 13.74
CA HIS A 655 -0.72 6.38 14.53
C HIS A 655 0.57 6.51 13.67
N GLY A 656 0.46 6.46 12.35
CA GLY A 656 1.60 6.47 11.42
C GLY A 656 1.98 5.06 11.00
N CYS A 657 3.23 4.67 11.25
CA CYS A 657 3.79 3.37 10.87
C CYS A 657 3.20 2.23 11.74
N ALA A 658 2.64 1.20 11.11
CA ALA A 658 2.08 0.03 11.81
C ALA A 658 3.07 -1.14 11.90
N ASP A 659 4.01 -1.22 10.96
CA ASP A 659 5.04 -2.24 10.92
C ASP A 659 6.42 -1.65 10.61
N MET A 660 7.47 -2.26 11.17
CA MET A 660 8.82 -1.70 11.13
C MET A 660 9.65 -2.21 9.95
N GLY A 661 9.06 -3.01 9.07
CA GLY A 661 9.69 -3.64 7.92
C GLY A 661 9.63 -2.83 6.64
N ASP A 662 10.48 -3.19 5.69
CA ASP A 662 10.23 -2.97 4.25
C ASP A 662 9.86 -1.51 3.95
N GLN A 663 10.79 -0.63 4.33
CA GLN A 663 10.66 0.81 4.31
C GLN A 663 11.24 1.37 3.00
N ASP A 664 10.79 2.57 2.57
CA ASP A 664 11.19 3.18 1.30
C ASP A 664 10.97 2.25 0.08
N PHE A 665 9.85 1.51 0.10
CA PHE A 665 9.37 0.76 -1.06
C PHE A 665 9.10 1.69 -2.24
N THR A 666 9.53 1.25 -3.41
CA THR A 666 9.50 2.05 -4.62
C THR A 666 8.07 2.26 -5.09
N ASP A 667 7.16 1.29 -4.90
CA ASP A 667 5.73 1.46 -5.19
C ASP A 667 5.12 2.66 -4.47
N VAL A 668 5.52 2.89 -3.22
CA VAL A 668 5.03 4.00 -2.41
C VAL A 668 5.70 5.30 -2.83
N SER A 669 7.03 5.30 -2.93
CA SER A 669 7.80 6.50 -3.29
C SER A 669 7.47 7.01 -4.69
N SER A 670 7.28 6.09 -5.64
CA SER A 670 7.00 6.35 -7.05
C SER A 670 5.59 6.91 -7.22
N MET A 671 4.60 6.23 -6.64
CA MET A 671 3.23 6.70 -6.66
C MET A 671 3.06 8.01 -5.89
N TYR A 672 3.81 8.25 -4.81
CA TYR A 672 3.75 9.51 -4.09
C TYR A 672 4.20 10.68 -4.97
N LEU A 673 5.31 10.54 -5.69
CA LEU A 673 5.76 11.55 -6.65
C LEU A 673 4.74 11.77 -7.77
N ARG A 674 4.15 10.69 -8.30
CA ARG A 674 3.05 10.77 -9.27
C ARG A 674 1.84 11.52 -8.71
N LEU A 675 1.43 11.23 -7.48
CA LEU A 675 0.31 11.91 -6.80
C LEU A 675 0.56 13.41 -6.63
N ILE A 676 1.78 13.81 -6.24
CA ILE A 676 2.12 15.22 -6.13
C ILE A 676 2.02 15.89 -7.50
N VAL A 677 2.63 15.33 -8.54
CA VAL A 677 2.68 15.95 -9.87
C VAL A 677 1.34 15.94 -10.60
N GLU A 678 0.72 14.76 -10.73
CA GLU A 678 -0.48 14.52 -11.55
C GLU A 678 -1.79 14.70 -10.76
N GLY A 679 -1.74 14.52 -9.44
CA GLY A 679 -2.89 14.71 -8.55
C GLY A 679 -2.99 16.15 -8.07
N LEU A 680 -2.14 16.52 -7.10
CA LEU A 680 -2.18 17.83 -6.44
C LEU A 680 -1.90 18.99 -7.41
N TYR A 681 -0.80 18.90 -8.15
CA TYR A 681 -0.42 19.93 -9.11
C TYR A 681 -1.12 19.78 -10.47
N GLY A 682 -1.69 18.60 -10.76
CA GLY A 682 -2.54 18.38 -11.94
C GLY A 682 -1.83 18.50 -13.28
N ILE A 683 -0.54 18.19 -13.35
CA ILE A 683 0.23 18.19 -14.60
C ILE A 683 0.12 16.80 -15.20
N ARG A 684 -0.61 16.65 -16.31
CA ARG A 684 -0.82 15.34 -16.96
C ARG A 684 -0.54 15.45 -18.46
N PRO A 685 0.67 15.10 -18.89
CA PRO A 685 0.98 14.99 -20.31
C PRO A 685 0.21 13.83 -20.97
N HIS A 686 -0.37 14.10 -22.13
CA HIS A 686 -1.02 13.14 -23.01
C HIS A 686 -0.41 13.24 -24.41
N LEU A 687 0.92 13.12 -24.51
CA LEU A 687 1.66 13.43 -25.72
C LEU A 687 1.47 12.41 -26.85
N LEU A 688 0.87 11.25 -26.58
CA LEU A 688 0.38 10.38 -27.66
C LEU A 688 -0.78 11.03 -28.42
N ASP A 689 -1.51 11.93 -27.77
CA ASP A 689 -2.63 12.71 -28.32
C ASP A 689 -2.26 14.19 -28.58
N ASP A 690 -0.98 14.56 -28.47
CA ASP A 690 -0.44 15.92 -28.72
C ASP A 690 -0.95 17.03 -27.78
N TYR A 691 -1.21 16.71 -26.50
CA TYR A 691 -1.53 17.73 -25.50
C TYR A 691 -0.96 17.47 -24.09
N ILE A 692 -0.93 18.52 -23.27
CA ILE A 692 -0.65 18.49 -21.84
C ILE A 692 -1.84 19.10 -21.11
N GLU A 693 -2.39 18.39 -20.15
CA GLU A 693 -3.41 18.90 -19.25
C GLU A 693 -2.75 19.57 -18.04
N ILE A 694 -3.27 20.75 -17.64
CA ILE A 694 -2.86 21.48 -16.44
C ILE A 694 -4.11 21.79 -15.61
N VAL A 695 -4.36 21.00 -14.56
CA VAL A 695 -5.55 21.09 -13.69
C VAL A 695 -5.16 21.22 -12.20
N PRO A 696 -4.70 22.39 -11.73
CA PRO A 696 -4.28 22.56 -10.35
C PRO A 696 -5.40 22.19 -9.35
N ASN A 697 -5.17 21.17 -8.51
CA ASN A 697 -6.10 20.70 -7.49
C ASN A 697 -5.75 21.24 -6.09
N LEU A 698 -5.28 22.49 -6.05
CA LEU A 698 -4.77 23.09 -4.83
C LEU A 698 -5.90 23.33 -3.81
N PRO A 699 -5.61 23.21 -2.50
CA PRO A 699 -6.53 23.57 -1.43
C PRO A 699 -7.11 24.98 -1.58
N ASN A 700 -8.39 25.12 -1.24
CA ASN A 700 -9.12 26.39 -1.44
C ASN A 700 -8.56 27.55 -0.61
N ASP A 701 -7.86 27.27 0.48
CA ASP A 701 -7.24 28.24 1.38
C ASP A 701 -5.81 28.62 0.97
N TRP A 702 -5.18 27.89 0.05
CA TRP A 702 -3.86 28.25 -0.46
C TRP A 702 -3.94 29.50 -1.35
N THR A 703 -3.04 30.45 -1.08
CA THR A 703 -2.90 31.69 -1.86
C THR A 703 -1.73 31.64 -2.83
N ASN A 704 -0.80 30.69 -2.63
CA ASN A 704 0.36 30.50 -3.47
C ASN A 704 0.79 29.04 -3.42
N ALA A 705 1.30 28.52 -4.53
CA ALA A 705 2.00 27.24 -4.60
C ALA A 705 2.85 27.21 -5.87
N ASN A 706 4.00 26.56 -5.83
CA ASN A 706 4.79 26.33 -7.04
C ASN A 706 5.35 24.92 -7.11
N ILE A 707 5.62 24.49 -8.33
CA ILE A 707 6.30 23.26 -8.66
C ILE A 707 7.30 23.52 -9.77
N LYS A 708 8.48 22.91 -9.66
CA LYS A 708 9.50 22.91 -10.70
C LYS A 708 9.90 21.48 -11.01
N LEU A 709 9.69 21.07 -12.27
CA LEU A 709 10.17 19.82 -12.85
C LEU A 709 11.12 20.15 -14.01
N LYS A 710 11.75 19.11 -14.59
CA LYS A 710 12.58 19.23 -15.78
C LYS A 710 11.79 19.74 -16.99
N ASP A 711 10.61 19.18 -17.24
CA ASP A 711 9.86 19.40 -18.49
C ASP A 711 8.84 20.54 -18.41
N ILE A 712 8.41 20.89 -17.20
CA ILE A 712 7.40 21.91 -16.95
C ILE A 712 7.57 22.48 -15.54
N SER A 713 7.31 23.77 -15.37
CA SER A 713 7.23 24.39 -14.05
C SER A 713 6.04 25.32 -14.02
N TYR A 714 5.40 25.47 -12.86
CA TYR A 714 4.38 26.49 -12.72
C TYR A 714 4.34 27.10 -11.32
N ASN A 715 3.85 28.33 -11.29
CA ASN A 715 3.59 29.13 -10.12
C ASN A 715 2.12 29.57 -10.12
N TYR A 716 1.42 29.22 -9.05
CA TYR A 716 0.06 29.64 -8.76
C TYR A 716 0.09 30.77 -7.72
N TYR A 717 -0.69 31.82 -7.94
CA TYR A 717 -0.89 32.92 -7.00
C TYR A 717 -2.31 33.45 -7.07
N ARG A 718 -2.92 33.67 -5.90
CA ARG A 718 -4.26 34.25 -5.77
C ARG A 718 -4.26 35.42 -4.82
N ASP A 719 -4.86 36.52 -5.29
CA ASP A 719 -5.18 37.71 -4.51
C ASP A 719 -6.69 37.97 -4.57
N GLY A 720 -7.39 37.64 -3.49
CA GLY A 720 -8.85 37.73 -3.41
C GLY A 720 -9.54 36.92 -4.52
N ARG A 721 -10.17 37.64 -5.46
CA ARG A 721 -10.94 37.08 -6.59
C ARG A 721 -10.12 36.93 -7.87
N GLN A 722 -8.87 37.40 -7.87
CA GLN A 722 -7.96 37.26 -8.99
C GLN A 722 -7.10 36.01 -8.78
N GLU A 723 -7.22 35.06 -9.70
CA GLU A 723 -6.44 33.83 -9.72
C GLU A 723 -5.43 33.89 -10.87
N ASN A 724 -4.16 33.58 -10.60
CA ASN A 724 -3.07 33.69 -11.56
C ASN A 724 -2.31 32.36 -11.63
N LEU A 725 -2.14 31.86 -12.85
CA LEU A 725 -1.34 30.68 -13.13
C LEU A 725 -0.28 31.08 -14.16
N SER A 726 0.99 31.00 -13.77
CA SER A 726 2.13 31.18 -14.67
C SER A 726 2.85 29.87 -14.82
N PHE A 727 3.08 29.41 -16.05
CA PHE A 727 3.82 28.17 -16.29
C PHE A 727 4.82 28.33 -17.41
N TRP A 728 5.91 27.57 -17.34
CA TRP A 728 6.88 27.41 -18.40
C TRP A 728 6.81 25.99 -18.96
N CYS A 729 6.71 25.87 -20.28
CA CYS A 729 6.80 24.61 -21.00
C CYS A 729 7.29 24.85 -22.42
N ASP A 730 8.36 24.17 -22.82
CA ASP A 730 8.94 24.31 -24.17
C ASP A 730 8.43 23.27 -25.17
N LYS A 731 7.59 22.30 -24.75
CA LYS A 731 7.04 21.28 -25.66
C LYS A 731 6.07 21.92 -26.66
N GLU A 732 6.25 21.65 -27.95
CA GLU A 732 5.35 22.09 -29.03
C GLU A 732 4.12 21.19 -29.14
N CYS A 733 3.22 21.28 -28.16
CA CYS A 733 1.93 20.59 -28.12
C CYS A 733 0.84 21.54 -27.62
N SER A 734 -0.42 21.10 -27.67
CA SER A 734 -1.52 21.83 -27.03
C SER A 734 -1.43 21.77 -25.50
N LYS A 735 -1.74 22.87 -24.81
CA LYS A 735 -1.87 22.92 -23.34
C LYS A 735 -3.32 23.23 -23.04
N ILE A 736 -3.99 22.28 -22.40
CA ILE A 736 -5.37 22.41 -21.95
C ILE A 736 -5.33 22.77 -20.47
N ILE A 737 -5.61 24.03 -20.16
CA ILE A 737 -5.58 24.56 -18.79
C ILE A 737 -7.01 24.57 -18.27
N ARG A 738 -7.25 23.87 -17.16
CA ARG A 738 -8.56 23.75 -16.52
C ARG A 738 -8.50 24.26 -15.09
N LEU A 739 -9.29 25.28 -14.75
CA LEU A 739 -9.35 25.83 -13.40
C LEU A 739 -10.79 25.82 -12.87
N PRO A 740 -11.06 25.28 -11.66
CA PRO A 740 -12.41 25.18 -11.14
C PRO A 740 -12.98 26.58 -10.84
N LEU A 741 -14.24 26.81 -11.20
CA LEU A 741 -14.90 28.08 -10.93
C LEU A 741 -15.06 28.32 -9.42
N ARG A 742 -14.78 29.56 -8.98
CA ARG A 742 -14.88 30.00 -7.58
C ARG A 742 -16.07 30.93 -7.29
N SER A 743 -16.76 31.31 -8.36
CA SER A 743 -17.92 32.21 -8.40
C SER A 743 -18.82 31.70 -9.53
N ASN A 744 -20.11 32.03 -9.48
CA ASN A 744 -21.00 31.69 -10.58
C ASN A 744 -20.82 32.58 -11.84
N ARG A 745 -19.92 33.56 -11.75
CA ARG A 745 -19.62 34.51 -12.82
C ARG A 745 -18.12 34.74 -12.97
N ILE A 746 -17.66 34.92 -14.20
CA ILE A 746 -16.30 35.34 -14.56
C ILE A 746 -16.34 36.77 -15.09
N GLU A 747 -15.54 37.66 -14.49
CA GLU A 747 -15.43 39.07 -14.91
C GLU A 747 -14.48 39.22 -16.12
N GLY A 748 -13.49 38.33 -16.26
CA GLY A 748 -12.64 38.27 -17.45
C GLY A 748 -11.47 37.30 -17.30
N VAL A 749 -10.94 36.84 -18.44
CA VAL A 749 -9.78 35.95 -18.53
C VAL A 749 -8.71 36.61 -19.41
N LEU A 750 -7.51 36.81 -18.87
CA LEU A 750 -6.39 37.39 -19.59
C LEU A 750 -5.31 36.34 -19.82
N PHE A 751 -4.89 36.21 -21.07
CA PHE A 751 -3.76 35.40 -21.49
C PHE A 751 -2.63 36.32 -21.97
N ASN A 752 -1.48 36.27 -21.29
CA ASN A 752 -0.35 37.19 -21.50
C ASN A 752 -0.79 38.67 -21.55
N GLY A 753 -1.70 39.06 -20.66
CA GLY A 753 -2.24 40.43 -20.56
C GLY A 753 -3.31 40.79 -21.60
N THR A 754 -3.70 39.87 -22.48
CA THR A 754 -4.74 40.08 -23.49
C THR A 754 -6.02 39.37 -23.10
N LEU A 755 -7.17 40.02 -23.19
CA LEU A 755 -8.47 39.39 -22.93
C LEU A 755 -8.74 38.30 -23.98
N ILE A 756 -9.14 37.10 -23.54
CA ILE A 756 -9.42 35.96 -24.40
C ILE A 756 -10.82 35.38 -24.15
N GLU A 757 -11.30 34.61 -25.13
CA GLU A 757 -12.44 33.70 -24.94
C GLU A 757 -12.01 32.43 -24.21
N TYR A 758 -12.97 31.77 -23.58
CA TYR A 758 -12.79 30.55 -22.79
C TYR A 758 -14.04 29.68 -22.89
N GLU A 759 -13.91 28.41 -22.54
CA GLU A 759 -15.03 27.47 -22.46
C GLU A 759 -15.33 27.11 -21.00
N ILE A 760 -16.60 26.79 -20.72
CA ILE A 760 -17.00 26.21 -19.44
C ILE A 760 -17.34 24.75 -19.66
N GLU A 761 -16.58 23.88 -19.01
CA GLU A 761 -16.74 22.44 -19.05
C GLU A 761 -17.46 21.94 -17.78
N PRO A 762 -18.66 21.34 -17.90
CA PRO A 762 -19.36 20.76 -16.77
C PRO A 762 -18.66 19.51 -16.25
N SER A 763 -18.48 19.44 -14.93
CA SER A 763 -18.00 18.25 -14.22
C SER A 763 -18.92 17.94 -13.04
N VAL A 764 -18.62 16.86 -12.30
CA VAL A 764 -19.33 16.51 -11.07
C VAL A 764 -18.80 17.34 -9.90
N GLY A 765 -19.69 18.03 -9.19
CA GLY A 765 -19.39 18.88 -8.03
C GLY A 765 -18.78 20.24 -8.37
N CYS A 766 -18.29 20.43 -9.60
CA CYS A 766 -17.69 21.68 -10.06
C CYS A 766 -17.84 21.85 -11.58
N CYS A 767 -17.42 22.99 -12.11
CA CYS A 767 -17.17 23.18 -13.53
C CYS A 767 -15.82 23.84 -13.72
N TYR A 768 -15.21 23.58 -14.87
CA TYR A 768 -13.89 24.07 -15.19
C TYR A 768 -13.98 25.17 -16.24
N LEU A 769 -13.26 26.26 -15.97
CA LEU A 769 -12.87 27.18 -17.01
C LEU A 769 -11.75 26.52 -17.80
N GLN A 770 -11.93 26.38 -19.11
CA GLN A 770 -10.97 25.77 -20.02
C GLN A 770 -10.37 26.82 -20.97
N VAL A 771 -9.04 26.82 -21.04
CA VAL A 771 -8.26 27.60 -22.02
C VAL A 771 -7.30 26.66 -22.72
N GLU A 772 -7.33 26.65 -24.05
CA GLU A 772 -6.40 25.90 -24.89
C GLU A 772 -5.35 26.84 -25.50
N THR A 773 -4.08 26.44 -25.46
CA THR A 773 -2.99 27.21 -26.08
C THR A 773 -1.87 26.32 -26.61
N LYS A 774 -1.22 26.75 -27.70
CA LYS A 774 0.02 26.12 -28.20
C LYS A 774 1.28 26.91 -27.84
N ALA A 775 1.16 27.97 -27.03
CA ALA A 775 2.30 28.79 -26.63
C ALA A 775 3.40 27.95 -25.97
N THR A 776 4.65 28.30 -26.25
CA THR A 776 5.86 27.73 -25.64
C THR A 776 6.56 28.79 -24.79
N GLY A 777 7.47 28.36 -23.93
CA GLY A 777 8.14 29.24 -22.98
C GLY A 777 7.20 29.63 -21.84
N LEU A 778 7.37 30.85 -21.32
CA LEU A 778 6.60 31.36 -20.19
C LEU A 778 5.23 31.88 -20.63
N VAL A 779 4.19 31.38 -19.99
CA VAL A 779 2.78 31.76 -20.21
C VAL A 779 2.19 32.26 -18.90
N HIS A 780 1.36 33.30 -18.99
CA HIS A 780 0.62 33.89 -17.88
C HIS A 780 -0.89 33.85 -18.16
N LEU A 781 -1.64 33.14 -17.32
CA LEU A 781 -3.10 33.14 -17.30
C LEU A 781 -3.58 33.85 -16.03
N GLN A 782 -4.47 34.82 -16.19
CA GLN A 782 -5.15 35.52 -15.10
C GLN A 782 -6.66 35.37 -15.27
N ILE A 783 -7.35 35.02 -14.19
CA ILE A 783 -8.80 34.91 -14.12
C ILE A 783 -9.31 35.85 -13.04
N ASN A 784 -10.28 36.69 -13.38
CA ASN A 784 -10.98 37.54 -12.43
C ASN A 784 -12.38 36.95 -12.19
N HIS A 785 -12.62 36.43 -10.99
CA HIS A 785 -13.93 35.88 -10.61
C HIS A 785 -14.88 36.98 -10.12
N GLY A 786 -16.17 36.79 -10.37
CA GLY A 786 -17.26 37.57 -9.78
C GLY A 786 -17.36 37.42 -8.26
N SER A 787 -18.37 38.05 -7.66
CA SER A 787 -18.62 38.03 -6.22
C SER A 787 -19.73 37.05 -5.80
N GLU A 788 -20.46 36.55 -6.79
CA GLU A 788 -21.64 35.73 -6.63
C GLU A 788 -21.25 34.27 -6.31
N PRO A 789 -21.83 33.65 -5.26
CA PRO A 789 -21.47 32.31 -4.85
C PRO A 789 -21.88 31.27 -5.90
N ILE A 790 -21.14 30.16 -5.94
CA ILE A 790 -21.53 28.98 -6.72
C ILE A 790 -22.87 28.42 -6.19
N PRO A 791 -23.78 27.95 -7.06
CA PRO A 791 -25.02 27.30 -6.64
C PRO A 791 -24.74 26.06 -5.78
N VAL A 792 -25.62 25.82 -4.81
CA VAL A 792 -25.67 24.59 -4.03
C VAL A 792 -27.06 23.97 -4.15
N ILE A 793 -27.16 22.67 -3.88
CA ILE A 793 -28.44 21.98 -3.87
C ILE A 793 -28.84 21.56 -2.45
N GLU A 794 -30.14 21.58 -2.20
CA GLU A 794 -30.76 21.13 -0.96
C GLU A 794 -31.62 19.90 -1.24
N TYR A 795 -31.42 18.84 -0.46
CA TYR A 795 -32.12 17.57 -0.60
C TYR A 795 -32.08 16.75 0.71
N PRO A 796 -32.98 15.79 0.91
CA PRO A 796 -32.93 14.87 2.05
C PRO A 796 -31.76 13.88 1.96
N SER A 797 -30.95 13.74 3.02
CA SER A 797 -29.89 12.72 3.09
C SER A 797 -30.42 11.29 3.32
N THR A 798 -31.68 11.18 3.77
CA THR A 798 -32.38 9.91 3.97
C THR A 798 -33.73 9.97 3.26
N ALA A 799 -34.08 8.88 2.58
CA ALA A 799 -35.32 8.71 1.85
C ALA A 799 -36.01 7.41 2.27
N PHE A 800 -37.33 7.32 2.10
CA PHE A 800 -38.08 6.09 2.35
C PHE A 800 -38.77 5.64 1.06
N ALA A 801 -38.74 4.34 0.78
CA ALA A 801 -39.41 3.76 -0.37
C ALA A 801 -40.90 4.20 -0.45
N GLY A 802 -41.32 4.65 -1.63
CA GLY A 802 -42.66 5.14 -1.92
C GLY A 802 -42.98 6.57 -1.43
N ASN A 803 -42.03 7.28 -0.81
CA ASN A 803 -42.19 8.69 -0.47
C ASN A 803 -41.71 9.60 -1.62
N SER A 804 -42.23 10.83 -1.66
CA SER A 804 -41.73 11.88 -2.55
C SER A 804 -40.37 12.41 -2.09
N PHE A 805 -39.48 12.67 -3.05
CA PHE A 805 -38.16 13.26 -2.88
C PHE A 805 -38.08 14.55 -3.71
N ALA A 806 -37.42 15.57 -3.17
CA ALA A 806 -37.26 16.85 -3.87
C ALA A 806 -35.84 17.38 -3.73
N ILE A 807 -35.30 17.89 -4.84
CA ILE A 807 -34.02 18.59 -4.91
C ILE A 807 -34.28 20.02 -5.33
N ALA A 808 -33.84 20.98 -4.52
CA ALA A 808 -33.92 22.40 -4.81
C ALA A 808 -32.53 23.00 -5.04
N VAL A 809 -32.42 24.00 -5.91
CA VAL A 809 -31.18 24.76 -6.12
C VAL A 809 -31.27 26.10 -5.41
N SER A 810 -30.17 26.56 -4.81
CA SER A 810 -30.09 27.86 -4.13
C SER A 810 -30.15 29.04 -5.10
N ALA A 811 -29.65 28.85 -6.32
CA ALA A 811 -29.64 29.82 -7.40
C ALA A 811 -29.56 29.11 -8.76
N GLY A 812 -30.05 29.78 -9.81
CA GLY A 812 -30.03 29.25 -11.18
C GLY A 812 -31.20 28.32 -11.50
N THR A 813 -31.00 27.48 -12.52
CA THR A 813 -32.02 26.54 -13.01
C THR A 813 -31.43 25.14 -13.15
N ILE A 814 -32.22 24.13 -12.79
CA ILE A 814 -31.94 22.73 -13.14
C ILE A 814 -32.29 22.55 -14.62
N VAL A 815 -31.33 22.15 -15.44
CA VAL A 815 -31.51 21.98 -16.90
C VAL A 815 -31.52 20.53 -17.35
N GLU A 816 -30.94 19.63 -16.58
CA GLU A 816 -30.84 18.20 -16.87
C GLU A 816 -30.75 17.43 -15.54
N TYR A 817 -31.14 16.15 -15.54
CA TYR A 817 -30.92 15.25 -14.41
C TYR A 817 -30.52 13.86 -14.90
N ARG A 818 -29.81 13.11 -14.05
CA ARG A 818 -29.42 11.72 -14.27
C ARG A 818 -29.60 10.92 -13.00
N ASP A 819 -30.29 9.79 -13.08
CA ASP A 819 -30.41 8.79 -12.01
C ASP A 819 -29.79 7.47 -12.49
N PRO A 820 -28.46 7.30 -12.39
CA PRO A 820 -27.78 6.13 -12.95
C PRO A 820 -28.13 4.82 -12.25
N SER A 821 -28.63 4.89 -11.00
CA SER A 821 -29.03 3.71 -10.21
C SER A 821 -30.50 3.36 -10.32
N GLU A 822 -31.28 4.13 -11.09
CA GLU A 822 -32.74 4.00 -11.20
C GLU A 822 -33.45 3.97 -9.83
N ALA A 823 -32.97 4.82 -8.90
CA ALA A 823 -33.51 4.92 -7.55
C ALA A 823 -34.90 5.58 -7.50
N PHE A 824 -35.28 6.28 -8.57
CA PHE A 824 -36.50 7.09 -8.65
C PHE A 824 -37.45 6.67 -9.78
N GLU A 825 -38.70 7.08 -9.63
CA GLU A 825 -39.71 7.12 -10.70
C GLU A 825 -40.44 8.48 -10.70
N ASN A 826 -41.27 8.75 -11.72
CA ASN A 826 -42.07 9.97 -11.87
C ASN A 826 -41.27 11.29 -11.77
N MET A 827 -40.00 11.28 -12.22
CA MET A 827 -39.11 12.43 -12.14
C MET A 827 -39.59 13.60 -13.02
N SER A 828 -39.67 14.81 -12.45
CA SER A 828 -40.01 16.02 -13.21
C SER A 828 -39.41 17.29 -12.60
N ILE A 829 -39.02 18.25 -13.44
CA ILE A 829 -38.56 19.57 -13.02
C ILE A 829 -39.73 20.54 -13.03
N VAL A 830 -40.07 21.12 -11.87
CA VAL A 830 -41.11 22.14 -11.72
C VAL A 830 -40.58 23.28 -10.85
N ASN A 831 -40.64 24.52 -11.34
CA ASN A 831 -40.19 25.73 -10.63
C ASN A 831 -38.75 25.61 -10.06
N ASN A 832 -37.80 25.15 -10.88
CA ASN A 832 -36.39 24.92 -10.52
C ASN A 832 -36.17 23.94 -9.36
N LYS A 833 -37.13 23.04 -9.14
CA LYS A 833 -36.99 21.90 -8.23
C LYS A 833 -37.23 20.61 -9.01
N LEU A 834 -36.40 19.60 -8.76
CA LEU A 834 -36.63 18.25 -9.24
C LEU A 834 -37.49 17.53 -8.21
N TYR A 835 -38.65 17.01 -8.62
CA TYR A 835 -39.49 16.13 -7.82
C TYR A 835 -39.42 14.72 -8.38
N ALA A 836 -39.44 13.73 -7.49
CA ALA A 836 -39.40 12.31 -7.85
C ALA A 836 -40.05 11.46 -6.75
N ASP A 837 -40.46 10.24 -7.07
CA ASP A 837 -40.90 9.24 -6.08
C ASP A 837 -39.81 8.17 -5.89
N VAL A 838 -39.50 7.83 -4.64
CA VAL A 838 -38.43 6.87 -4.32
C VAL A 838 -38.88 5.45 -4.66
N LYS A 839 -38.27 4.86 -5.70
CA LYS A 839 -38.51 3.49 -6.16
C LYS A 839 -37.56 2.47 -5.49
N ALA A 840 -36.32 2.87 -5.21
CA ALA A 840 -35.35 2.01 -4.53
C ALA A 840 -35.83 1.55 -3.15
N LEU A 841 -35.33 0.41 -2.69
CA LEU A 841 -35.79 -0.26 -1.47
C LEU A 841 -34.80 -0.15 -0.28
N SER A 842 -33.51 0.07 -0.55
CA SER A 842 -32.43 0.09 0.43
C SER A 842 -31.20 0.78 -0.16
N ASP A 843 -30.08 0.77 0.58
CA ASP A 843 -28.74 1.18 0.14
C ASP A 843 -28.55 2.68 -0.12
N ALA A 844 -27.31 3.05 -0.42
CA ALA A 844 -26.89 4.41 -0.74
C ALA A 844 -27.00 4.65 -2.25
N HIS A 845 -27.62 5.76 -2.63
CA HIS A 845 -27.86 6.15 -4.01
C HIS A 845 -27.37 7.59 -4.27
N THR A 846 -27.15 7.91 -5.54
CA THR A 846 -26.79 9.25 -6.00
C THR A 846 -27.60 9.58 -7.24
N VAL A 847 -28.24 10.75 -7.23
CA VAL A 847 -28.84 11.37 -8.42
C VAL A 847 -28.09 12.66 -8.73
N PHE A 848 -27.88 12.96 -10.00
CA PHE A 848 -27.15 14.15 -10.44
C PHE A 848 -28.11 15.14 -11.08
N VAL A 849 -27.99 16.41 -10.72
CA VAL A 849 -28.73 17.51 -11.35
C VAL A 849 -27.76 18.49 -11.98
N ARG A 850 -27.94 18.79 -13.27
CA ARG A 850 -27.12 19.80 -13.97
C ARG A 850 -27.71 21.17 -13.69
N VAL A 851 -26.93 22.04 -13.06
CA VAL A 851 -27.37 23.37 -12.61
C VAL A 851 -26.63 24.44 -13.39
N LYS A 852 -27.39 25.38 -13.98
CA LYS A 852 -26.89 26.58 -14.66
C LYS A 852 -27.21 27.84 -13.88
N ALA A 853 -26.19 28.66 -13.59
CA ALA A 853 -26.34 29.98 -12.98
C ALA A 853 -25.21 30.90 -13.44
N GLY A 854 -25.52 31.96 -14.20
CA GLY A 854 -24.47 32.80 -14.79
C GLY A 854 -23.60 31.97 -15.75
N ASP A 855 -22.29 31.99 -15.52
CA ASP A 855 -21.29 31.20 -16.26
C ASP A 855 -21.13 29.78 -15.67
N PHE A 856 -21.65 29.52 -14.47
CA PHE A 856 -21.54 28.20 -13.83
C PHE A 856 -22.47 27.17 -14.50
N ASP A 857 -21.91 26.02 -14.86
CA ASP A 857 -22.63 24.87 -15.45
C ASP A 857 -22.01 23.56 -14.93
N ALA A 858 -22.60 22.96 -13.89
CA ALA A 858 -22.04 21.76 -13.25
C ALA A 858 -23.10 20.70 -12.95
N TRP A 859 -22.66 19.45 -12.85
CA TRP A 859 -23.45 18.34 -12.31
C TRP A 859 -23.31 18.31 -10.79
N LEU A 860 -24.37 18.67 -10.06
CA LEU A 860 -24.38 18.62 -8.60
C LEU A 860 -24.96 17.28 -8.12
N PRO A 861 -24.20 16.48 -7.36
CA PRO A 861 -24.65 15.19 -6.86
C PRO A 861 -25.52 15.35 -5.61
N ALA A 862 -26.65 14.65 -5.58
CA ALA A 862 -27.50 14.48 -4.41
C ALA A 862 -27.38 13.05 -3.89
N ASP A 863 -26.66 12.92 -2.78
CA ASP A 863 -26.35 11.65 -2.11
C ASP A 863 -27.33 11.34 -0.98
N PHE A 864 -28.01 10.21 -1.06
CA PHE A 864 -29.00 9.82 -0.05
C PHE A 864 -28.96 8.32 0.24
N LYS A 865 -29.45 7.94 1.42
CA LYS A 865 -29.67 6.54 1.80
C LYS A 865 -31.16 6.23 1.81
N VAL A 866 -31.56 5.12 1.20
CA VAL A 866 -32.93 4.64 1.28
C VAL A 866 -33.07 3.70 2.46
N GLU A 867 -34.01 4.02 3.34
CA GLU A 867 -34.39 3.20 4.48
C GLU A 867 -35.76 2.60 4.24
N GLN A 868 -35.95 1.35 4.67
CA GLN A 868 -37.29 0.79 4.76
C GLN A 868 -37.99 1.43 5.95
N LYS A 869 -39.25 1.84 5.77
CA LYS A 869 -40.12 2.09 6.93
C LYS A 869 -40.07 0.81 7.76
N ALA A 870 -39.67 0.92 9.03
CA ALA A 870 -39.83 -0.17 9.97
C ALA A 870 -41.32 -0.52 9.98
N ILE A 871 -41.70 -1.51 9.17
CA ILE A 871 -42.85 -2.32 9.49
C ILE A 871 -42.41 -2.89 10.81
N THR A 872 -42.98 -2.37 11.89
CA THR A 872 -43.06 -3.10 13.13
C THR A 872 -43.78 -4.36 12.71
N GLN A 873 -43.02 -5.38 12.27
CA GLN A 873 -43.42 -6.73 12.52
C GLN A 873 -43.71 -6.65 13.99
N LYS A 874 -45.01 -6.69 14.33
CA LYS A 874 -45.40 -7.12 15.65
C LYS A 874 -44.57 -8.37 15.80
N LEU A 875 -43.50 -8.28 16.59
CA LEU A 875 -42.97 -9.42 17.30
C LEU A 875 -44.25 -10.01 17.86
N ILE A 876 -44.71 -11.08 17.21
CA ILE A 876 -45.69 -11.94 17.81
C ILE A 876 -44.93 -12.38 19.04
N SER A 877 -45.17 -11.65 20.13
CA SER A 877 -44.70 -12.04 21.43
C SER A 877 -45.27 -13.44 21.54
N PRO A 878 -44.44 -14.50 21.65
CA PRO A 878 -44.98 -15.82 21.86
C PRO A 878 -45.97 -15.67 23.01
N GLU A 879 -47.20 -16.15 22.80
CA GLU A 879 -48.19 -16.15 23.87
C GLU A 879 -47.48 -16.67 25.12
N LYS A 880 -47.44 -15.84 26.16
CA LYS A 880 -47.00 -16.25 27.48
C LYS A 880 -47.99 -17.28 27.96
N ASP A 881 -47.80 -18.52 27.53
CA ASP A 881 -48.16 -19.77 28.20
C ASP A 881 -48.08 -20.91 27.21
N VAL A 882 -47.03 -21.73 27.35
CA VAL A 882 -46.99 -23.21 27.38
C VAL A 882 -45.56 -23.66 27.03
N ALA A 883 -45.09 -24.69 27.72
CA ALA A 883 -43.73 -25.20 27.75
C ALA A 883 -43.25 -25.87 26.43
N TYR A 884 -43.08 -25.09 25.36
CA TYR A 884 -42.51 -25.60 24.10
C TYR A 884 -40.98 -25.47 24.13
N LYS A 885 -40.30 -26.59 24.43
CA LYS A 885 -38.83 -26.68 24.41
C LYS A 885 -38.35 -27.06 23.02
N PHE A 886 -37.15 -26.63 22.65
CA PHE A 886 -36.47 -27.14 21.47
C PHE A 886 -36.15 -28.63 21.64
N GLU A 887 -36.61 -29.44 20.70
CA GLU A 887 -36.38 -30.89 20.62
C GLU A 887 -35.24 -31.16 19.62
N PRO A 888 -34.10 -31.75 20.04
CA PRO A 888 -33.03 -32.11 19.11
C PRO A 888 -33.51 -33.16 18.11
N ILE A 889 -33.18 -32.99 16.83
CA ILE A 889 -33.43 -33.97 15.78
C ILE A 889 -32.14 -34.77 15.54
N ASP A 890 -32.24 -36.09 15.55
CA ASP A 890 -31.13 -36.96 15.19
C ASP A 890 -30.89 -36.94 13.67
N ILE A 891 -29.75 -36.38 13.28
CA ILE A 891 -29.27 -36.28 11.90
C ILE A 891 -28.05 -37.15 11.63
N ALA A 892 -27.67 -38.06 12.54
CA ALA A 892 -26.40 -38.80 12.44
C ALA A 892 -26.25 -39.59 11.13
N LYS A 893 -27.35 -40.05 10.54
CA LYS A 893 -27.35 -40.76 9.25
C LYS A 893 -26.92 -39.89 8.05
N TYR A 894 -26.91 -38.56 8.20
CA TYR A 894 -26.47 -37.61 7.18
C TYR A 894 -25.02 -37.19 7.33
N PHE A 895 -24.36 -37.53 8.44
CA PHE A 895 -22.97 -37.17 8.67
C PHE A 895 -22.04 -37.91 7.69
N ASN A 896 -21.34 -37.15 6.87
CA ASN A 896 -20.48 -37.64 5.79
C ASN A 896 -19.00 -37.31 6.00
N SER A 897 -18.64 -36.63 7.11
CA SER A 897 -17.27 -36.32 7.47
C SER A 897 -17.11 -36.16 8.99
N SER A 898 -15.88 -35.85 9.43
CA SER A 898 -15.61 -35.38 10.79
C SER A 898 -14.87 -34.05 10.81
N LEU A 899 -15.09 -33.23 11.84
CA LEU A 899 -14.41 -31.94 12.03
C LEU A 899 -12.89 -32.06 11.89
N LYS A 900 -12.29 -33.09 12.49
CA LYS A 900 -10.84 -33.36 12.44
C LYS A 900 -10.32 -33.73 11.05
N GLN A 901 -11.18 -34.22 10.15
CA GLN A 901 -10.78 -34.66 8.82
C GLN A 901 -10.89 -33.55 7.75
N LEU A 902 -11.72 -32.52 7.97
CA LEU A 902 -12.02 -31.51 6.93
C LEU A 902 -10.77 -30.92 6.28
N HIS A 903 -9.75 -30.59 7.08
CA HIS A 903 -8.50 -29.99 6.59
C HIS A 903 -7.36 -31.01 6.42
N THR A 904 -7.70 -32.30 6.39
CA THR A 904 -6.81 -33.41 6.00
C THR A 904 -7.21 -34.04 4.66
N LEU A 905 -8.37 -33.69 4.12
CA LEU A 905 -8.84 -34.11 2.81
C LEU A 905 -8.09 -33.35 1.70
N GLU A 906 -8.05 -33.94 0.50
CA GLU A 906 -7.58 -33.28 -0.72
C GLU A 906 -8.77 -32.79 -1.58
N TYR A 907 -8.89 -31.48 -1.74
CA TYR A 907 -9.90 -30.79 -2.56
C TYR A 907 -9.35 -30.49 -3.95
N LYS A 908 -9.63 -31.40 -4.90
CA LYS A 908 -9.04 -31.39 -6.26
C LYS A 908 -9.93 -30.79 -7.35
N SER A 909 -11.26 -30.86 -7.20
CA SER A 909 -12.21 -30.52 -8.27
C SER A 909 -13.55 -30.03 -7.69
N PRO A 910 -14.22 -29.04 -8.31
CA PRO A 910 -13.90 -28.42 -9.61
C PRO A 910 -12.79 -27.35 -9.55
N ARG A 911 -12.10 -27.15 -10.68
CA ARG A 911 -11.04 -26.15 -10.89
C ARG A 911 -11.15 -25.55 -12.29
N PRO A 912 -10.68 -24.30 -12.52
CA PRO A 912 -10.62 -23.73 -13.86
C PRO A 912 -9.71 -24.57 -14.77
N LYS A 913 -10.01 -24.59 -16.06
CA LYS A 913 -9.22 -25.33 -17.06
C LYS A 913 -7.91 -24.63 -17.46
N GLY A 914 -7.59 -23.47 -16.87
CA GLY A 914 -6.51 -22.58 -17.27
C GLY A 914 -5.60 -22.13 -16.12
N TYR A 915 -4.79 -21.09 -16.39
CA TYR A 915 -3.75 -20.57 -15.50
C TYR A 915 -4.33 -19.76 -14.33
N SER A 916 -4.45 -20.36 -13.14
CA SER A 916 -5.02 -19.67 -11.98
C SER A 916 -4.41 -20.02 -10.63
N ILE A 917 -4.50 -19.04 -9.72
CA ILE A 917 -4.28 -19.19 -8.29
C ILE A 917 -5.57 -19.70 -7.62
N GLY A 918 -5.41 -20.53 -6.59
CA GLY A 918 -6.48 -21.22 -5.86
C GLY A 918 -6.14 -21.39 -4.37
N VAL A 919 -6.98 -22.09 -3.60
CA VAL A 919 -6.57 -22.59 -2.27
C VAL A 919 -5.68 -23.84 -2.35
N ARG A 920 -4.97 -24.20 -1.27
CA ARG A 920 -4.23 -25.48 -1.10
C ARG A 920 -5.15 -26.69 -1.22
N LEU A 921 -4.56 -27.87 -1.41
CA LEU A 921 -5.31 -29.13 -1.45
C LEU A 921 -6.07 -29.41 -0.15
N ASN A 922 -5.63 -28.89 1.00
CA ASN A 922 -6.37 -29.01 2.25
C ASN A 922 -7.55 -28.02 2.39
N GLY A 923 -7.86 -27.24 1.35
CA GLY A 923 -8.96 -26.27 1.36
C GLY A 923 -8.64 -24.95 2.05
N ARG A 924 -7.38 -24.74 2.49
CA ARG A 924 -6.91 -23.49 3.12
C ARG A 924 -6.02 -22.68 2.19
N TYR A 925 -5.89 -21.40 2.43
CA TYR A 925 -5.02 -20.55 1.62
C TYR A 925 -3.55 -20.63 2.08
N ALA A 926 -2.58 -20.35 1.19
CA ALA A 926 -1.15 -20.45 1.48
C ALA A 926 -0.65 -19.36 2.45
N TRP A 927 -1.27 -18.18 2.48
CA TRP A 927 -0.90 -17.03 3.33
C TRP A 927 -1.94 -16.73 4.41
N GLU A 928 -2.45 -17.77 5.06
CA GLU A 928 -3.51 -17.63 6.03
C GLU A 928 -2.99 -17.39 7.46
N TRP A 929 -3.56 -16.39 8.16
CA TRP A 929 -3.41 -16.22 9.60
C TRP A 929 -4.75 -16.48 10.30
N ASN A 930 -4.71 -17.28 11.36
CA ASN A 930 -5.86 -17.52 12.22
C ASN A 930 -5.47 -17.46 13.70
N HIS A 931 -6.39 -17.84 14.60
CA HIS A 931 -6.18 -17.81 16.05
C HIS A 931 -4.98 -18.61 16.54
N ALA A 932 -4.57 -19.63 15.78
CA ALA A 932 -3.48 -20.52 16.15
C ALA A 932 -2.13 -20.11 15.52
N GLY A 933 -2.11 -19.09 14.66
CA GLY A 933 -0.90 -18.57 14.02
C GLY A 933 -0.93 -18.67 12.50
N HIS A 934 0.23 -18.44 11.87
CA HIS A 934 0.40 -18.56 10.42
C HIS A 934 0.22 -20.01 9.98
N ASN A 935 -0.67 -20.24 9.00
CA ASN A 935 -0.96 -21.55 8.39
C ASN A 935 -1.30 -22.68 9.37
N THR A 936 -1.68 -22.35 10.60
CA THR A 936 -1.84 -23.34 11.67
C THR A 936 -3.26 -23.88 11.68
N ILE A 937 -3.44 -25.20 11.54
CA ILE A 937 -4.75 -25.84 11.65
C ILE A 937 -4.86 -26.46 13.04
N LYS A 938 -5.65 -25.83 13.92
CA LYS A 938 -5.93 -26.33 15.26
C LYS A 938 -7.41 -26.62 15.41
N ILE A 939 -7.73 -27.90 15.60
CA ILE A 939 -9.10 -28.40 15.73
C ILE A 939 -9.23 -29.11 17.07
N ASP A 940 -10.15 -28.62 17.89
CA ASP A 940 -10.53 -29.20 19.18
C ASP A 940 -12.06 -29.30 19.25
N ASP A 941 -12.56 -30.53 19.11
CA ASP A 941 -13.98 -30.91 19.18
C ASP A 941 -14.34 -31.55 20.53
N ALA A 942 -13.44 -31.53 21.53
CA ALA A 942 -13.60 -32.30 22.77
C ALA A 942 -14.90 -31.96 23.52
N ALA A 943 -15.29 -30.68 23.55
CA ALA A 943 -16.53 -30.24 24.19
C ALA A 943 -17.78 -30.84 23.52
N LEU A 944 -17.77 -31.01 22.18
CA LEU A 944 -18.85 -31.67 21.44
C LEU A 944 -18.88 -33.17 21.74
N ARG A 945 -17.72 -33.84 21.84
CA ARG A 945 -17.65 -35.30 22.07
C ARG A 945 -17.98 -35.70 23.51
N GLN A 946 -17.59 -34.89 24.50
CA GLN A 946 -17.70 -35.24 25.93
C GLN A 946 -19.09 -34.94 26.53
N CYS A 947 -20.02 -34.36 25.78
CA CYS A 947 -21.34 -33.98 26.26
C CYS A 947 -22.37 -35.14 26.33
N LYS A 948 -21.94 -36.39 26.11
CA LYS A 948 -22.78 -37.61 26.22
C LYS A 948 -24.02 -37.61 25.33
N GLY A 949 -23.86 -37.22 24.07
CA GLY A 949 -24.93 -37.26 23.07
C GLY A 949 -25.73 -35.96 22.93
N LEU A 950 -25.63 -35.02 23.87
CA LEU A 950 -26.45 -33.80 23.88
C LEU A 950 -25.62 -32.56 24.21
N PHE A 951 -25.29 -31.79 23.19
CA PHE A 951 -24.58 -30.52 23.35
C PHE A 951 -25.55 -29.39 23.65
N LYS A 952 -25.19 -28.52 24.60
CA LYS A 952 -26.02 -27.39 25.04
C LYS A 952 -25.29 -26.07 24.83
N THR A 953 -25.92 -25.14 24.12
CA THR A 953 -25.37 -23.80 23.89
C THR A 953 -25.57 -22.89 25.11
N SER A 954 -24.94 -21.71 25.09
CA SER A 954 -25.10 -20.69 26.13
C SER A 954 -26.53 -20.13 26.18
N SER A 955 -27.22 -20.05 25.04
CA SER A 955 -28.65 -19.67 24.96
C SER A 955 -29.60 -20.77 25.45
N GLY A 956 -29.08 -21.98 25.70
CA GLY A 956 -29.84 -23.10 26.24
C GLY A 956 -30.46 -24.03 25.20
N LEU A 957 -30.16 -23.84 23.90
CA LEU A 957 -30.51 -24.77 22.84
C LEU A 957 -29.75 -26.07 23.00
N THR A 958 -30.38 -27.19 22.64
CA THR A 958 -29.77 -28.52 22.72
C THR A 958 -29.76 -29.21 21.36
N PHE A 959 -28.62 -29.81 21.02
CA PHE A 959 -28.37 -30.50 19.75
C PHE A 959 -27.83 -31.91 20.01
N SER A 960 -28.31 -32.88 19.22
CA SER A 960 -27.79 -34.26 19.26
C SER A 960 -26.44 -34.30 18.55
N VAL A 961 -25.38 -34.68 19.27
CA VAL A 961 -24.03 -34.79 18.72
C VAL A 961 -23.41 -36.15 19.07
N PRO A 962 -22.61 -36.78 18.18
CA PRO A 962 -22.12 -38.14 18.41
C PRO A 962 -20.84 -38.14 19.24
N GLU A 963 -20.70 -39.11 20.17
CA GLU A 963 -19.48 -39.28 20.97
C GLU A 963 -18.27 -39.74 20.13
N ASN A 964 -18.51 -40.46 19.03
CA ASN A 964 -17.46 -41.04 18.17
C ASN A 964 -17.90 -41.03 16.69
N GLY A 965 -16.94 -41.17 15.77
CA GLY A 965 -17.20 -41.27 14.32
C GLY A 965 -17.50 -39.92 13.66
N ASN A 966 -18.15 -39.94 12.49
CA ASN A 966 -18.55 -38.73 11.77
C ASN A 966 -19.47 -37.86 12.63
N ASP A 967 -19.24 -36.56 12.65
CA ASP A 967 -19.95 -35.57 13.48
C ASP A 967 -20.51 -34.39 12.69
N ILE A 968 -20.41 -34.42 11.36
CA ILE A 968 -20.81 -33.30 10.52
C ILE A 968 -21.36 -33.76 9.16
N ALA A 969 -22.44 -33.10 8.72
CA ALA A 969 -23.01 -33.27 7.39
C ALA A 969 -22.59 -32.09 6.51
N CYS A 970 -21.61 -32.32 5.63
CA CYS A 970 -21.03 -31.30 4.78
C CYS A 970 -21.67 -31.26 3.39
N ALA A 971 -21.97 -30.04 2.92
CA ALA A 971 -22.27 -29.76 1.52
C ALA A 971 -21.22 -28.79 0.95
N SER A 972 -20.86 -28.99 -0.32
CA SER A 972 -19.88 -28.15 -1.03
C SER A 972 -20.03 -28.29 -2.55
N ILE A 973 -19.52 -27.30 -3.29
CA ILE A 973 -19.26 -27.44 -4.73
C ILE A 973 -18.06 -28.37 -4.97
N TRP A 974 -17.16 -28.56 -3.99
CA TRP A 974 -16.11 -29.59 -4.08
C TRP A 974 -16.71 -30.98 -4.26
N ASP A 975 -16.17 -31.75 -5.19
CA ASP A 975 -16.60 -33.14 -5.49
C ASP A 975 -16.48 -34.08 -4.28
N ASN A 976 -15.74 -33.67 -3.25
CA ASN A 976 -15.62 -34.36 -1.96
C ASN A 976 -16.98 -34.51 -1.24
N PHE A 977 -17.95 -33.63 -1.51
CA PHE A 977 -19.24 -33.57 -0.83
C PHE A 977 -20.39 -33.38 -1.83
N PRO A 978 -21.63 -33.78 -1.50
CA PRO A 978 -22.79 -33.38 -2.29
C PRO A 978 -22.98 -31.85 -2.23
N THR A 979 -23.45 -31.24 -3.32
CA THR A 979 -23.78 -29.80 -3.32
C THR A 979 -25.00 -29.47 -2.47
N ILE A 980 -25.93 -30.42 -2.35
CA ILE A 980 -27.16 -30.29 -1.56
C ILE A 980 -27.38 -31.52 -0.67
N ILE A 981 -27.80 -31.28 0.58
CA ILE A 981 -28.26 -32.32 1.51
C ILE A 981 -29.71 -32.05 1.86
N ASP A 982 -30.58 -33.04 1.63
CA ASP A 982 -31.99 -33.00 2.00
C ASP A 982 -32.27 -33.81 3.28
N ILE A 983 -32.79 -33.14 4.31
CA ILE A 983 -33.17 -33.75 5.59
C ILE A 983 -34.71 -33.66 5.75
N PRO A 984 -35.44 -34.78 5.69
CA PRO A 984 -36.89 -34.80 5.88
C PRO A 984 -37.28 -34.30 7.26
N LEU A 985 -38.30 -33.44 7.28
CA LEU A 985 -38.95 -32.93 8.48
C LEU A 985 -40.38 -33.46 8.53
N LYS A 986 -40.99 -33.47 9.72
CA LYS A 986 -42.36 -33.97 9.91
C LYS A 986 -43.11 -33.14 10.95
N GLY A 987 -44.41 -33.03 10.76
CA GLY A 987 -45.29 -32.30 11.64
C GLY A 987 -45.25 -30.80 11.38
N LYS A 988 -45.88 -30.07 12.30
CA LYS A 988 -45.90 -28.60 12.34
C LYS A 988 -44.95 -28.13 13.43
N ALA A 989 -44.35 -26.96 13.23
CA ALA A 989 -43.44 -26.37 14.20
C ALA A 989 -43.41 -24.85 14.07
N HIS A 990 -42.93 -24.19 15.12
CA HIS A 990 -42.78 -22.75 15.20
C HIS A 990 -41.38 -22.28 14.78
N GLU A 991 -40.33 -23.03 15.13
CA GLU A 991 -38.95 -22.65 14.84
C GLU A 991 -38.08 -23.87 14.56
N LEU A 992 -37.08 -23.69 13.69
CA LEU A 992 -36.01 -24.64 13.42
C LEU A 992 -34.67 -23.98 13.71
N ALA A 993 -33.90 -24.53 14.64
CA ALA A 993 -32.53 -24.11 14.93
C ALA A 993 -31.55 -25.05 14.22
N LEU A 994 -30.62 -24.48 13.47
CA LEU A 994 -29.58 -25.19 12.73
C LEU A 994 -28.22 -24.79 13.30
N PHE A 995 -27.47 -25.74 13.85
CA PHE A 995 -26.11 -25.55 14.35
C PHE A 995 -25.11 -26.02 13.30
N PHE A 996 -24.32 -25.11 12.73
CA PHE A 996 -23.44 -25.38 11.61
C PHE A 996 -22.08 -24.68 11.76
N ILE A 997 -21.12 -25.07 10.92
CA ILE A 997 -19.87 -24.36 10.69
C ILE A 997 -19.76 -23.96 9.22
N GLY A 998 -18.98 -22.92 8.95
CA GLY A 998 -18.56 -22.52 7.62
C GLY A 998 -17.06 -22.70 7.43
N VAL A 999 -16.66 -23.13 6.23
CA VAL A 999 -15.29 -22.98 5.71
C VAL A 999 -15.38 -22.03 4.54
N THR A 1000 -14.72 -20.88 4.62
CA THR A 1000 -14.76 -19.84 3.57
C THR A 1000 -13.44 -19.06 3.52
N ASN A 1001 -13.34 -18.10 2.61
CA ASN A 1001 -12.14 -17.29 2.40
C ASN A 1001 -12.47 -15.85 1.97
N SER A 1002 -11.45 -14.98 2.00
CA SER A 1002 -11.56 -13.54 1.70
C SER A 1002 -12.29 -13.21 0.40
N MET A 1003 -12.10 -14.00 -0.66
CA MET A 1003 -12.69 -13.76 -1.98
C MET A 1003 -14.17 -14.13 -2.03
N GLN A 1004 -14.67 -14.87 -1.04
CA GLN A 1004 -16.09 -15.23 -0.93
C GLN A 1004 -16.84 -14.28 0.03
N SER A 1005 -16.30 -13.08 0.25
CA SER A 1005 -16.95 -12.04 1.05
C SER A 1005 -18.11 -11.39 0.27
N TRP A 1006 -19.21 -11.11 0.96
CA TRP A 1006 -20.39 -10.42 0.46
C TRP A 1006 -21.15 -11.12 -0.68
N VAL A 1007 -20.83 -12.39 -0.94
CA VAL A 1007 -21.57 -13.28 -1.85
C VAL A 1007 -22.33 -14.36 -1.07
N GLU A 1008 -23.36 -14.93 -1.68
CA GLU A 1008 -24.08 -16.07 -1.10
C GLU A 1008 -23.17 -17.30 -1.04
N ASN A 1009 -22.73 -17.64 0.16
CA ASN A 1009 -21.83 -18.77 0.42
C ASN A 1009 -22.62 -20.09 0.41
N ALA A 1010 -23.78 -20.10 1.07
CA ALA A 1010 -24.63 -21.27 1.22
C ALA A 1010 -26.09 -20.85 1.45
N ARG A 1011 -27.01 -21.82 1.39
CA ARG A 1011 -28.45 -21.58 1.52
C ARG A 1011 -29.12 -22.66 2.37
N PHE A 1012 -30.05 -22.24 3.22
CA PHE A 1012 -31.04 -23.13 3.83
C PHE A 1012 -32.40 -22.92 3.19
N THR A 1013 -33.03 -24.01 2.75
CA THR A 1013 -34.41 -23.99 2.22
C THR A 1013 -35.29 -24.92 3.03
N VAL A 1014 -36.30 -24.39 3.71
CA VAL A 1014 -37.35 -25.19 4.36
C VAL A 1014 -38.52 -25.34 3.39
N THR A 1015 -38.85 -26.58 3.03
CA THR A 1015 -39.97 -26.91 2.14
C THR A 1015 -41.12 -27.49 2.94
N TYR A 1016 -42.33 -27.03 2.66
CA TYR A 1016 -43.58 -27.53 3.22
C TYR A 1016 -44.24 -28.55 2.26
N ASN A 1017 -45.16 -29.39 2.75
CA ASN A 1017 -45.85 -30.39 1.92
C ASN A 1017 -46.76 -29.80 0.84
N ASP A 1018 -47.02 -28.48 0.88
CA ASP A 1018 -47.73 -27.72 -0.16
C ASP A 1018 -46.78 -27.11 -1.20
N ASP A 1019 -45.52 -27.56 -1.22
CA ASP A 1019 -44.41 -27.09 -2.07
C ASP A 1019 -43.98 -25.62 -1.86
N SER A 1020 -44.56 -24.91 -0.88
CA SER A 1020 -44.07 -23.58 -0.49
C SER A 1020 -42.73 -23.67 0.24
N ASN A 1021 -41.92 -22.63 0.11
CA ASN A 1021 -40.55 -22.59 0.65
C ASN A 1021 -40.28 -21.34 1.49
N GLN A 1022 -39.42 -21.49 2.50
CA GLN A 1022 -38.74 -20.40 3.19
C GLN A 1022 -37.23 -20.54 2.95
N ILE A 1023 -36.58 -19.46 2.51
CA ILE A 1023 -35.18 -19.46 2.10
C ILE A 1023 -34.39 -18.51 3.01
N ILE A 1024 -33.25 -18.99 3.50
CA ILE A 1024 -32.25 -18.20 4.22
C ILE A 1024 -30.93 -18.28 3.46
N ASN A 1025 -30.48 -17.15 2.92
CA ASN A 1025 -29.18 -17.03 2.27
C ASN A 1025 -28.12 -16.73 3.33
N LEU A 1026 -27.02 -17.47 3.28
CA LEU A 1026 -25.87 -17.33 4.17
C LEU A 1026 -24.77 -16.59 3.42
N VAL A 1027 -24.41 -15.41 3.91
CA VAL A 1027 -23.48 -14.46 3.30
C VAL A 1027 -22.38 -14.14 4.31
N HIS A 1028 -21.12 -14.31 3.94
CA HIS A 1028 -19.99 -13.93 4.78
C HIS A 1028 -19.69 -12.42 4.65
N PRO A 1029 -19.37 -11.67 5.72
CA PRO A 1029 -19.40 -12.02 7.15
C PRO A 1029 -20.73 -11.62 7.81
N ARG A 1030 -21.86 -11.60 7.10
CA ARG A 1030 -23.14 -11.12 7.66
C ARG A 1030 -23.71 -12.11 8.69
N ASN A 1031 -23.88 -13.36 8.26
CA ASN A 1031 -24.52 -14.44 9.02
C ASN A 1031 -23.83 -15.80 8.82
N PHE A 1032 -22.62 -15.80 8.25
CA PHE A 1032 -21.76 -16.95 7.96
C PHE A 1032 -20.30 -16.56 8.22
N ASP A 1033 -19.49 -17.43 8.83
CA ASP A 1033 -18.07 -17.20 9.12
C ASP A 1033 -17.22 -18.45 8.82
N ASP A 1034 -15.92 -18.23 8.64
CA ASP A 1034 -14.95 -19.32 8.70
C ASP A 1034 -14.72 -19.77 10.16
N TRP A 1035 -14.91 -21.05 10.44
CA TRP A 1035 -14.94 -21.58 11.80
C TRP A 1035 -13.60 -21.60 12.54
N LEU A 1036 -12.48 -21.30 11.85
CA LEU A 1036 -11.13 -21.26 12.43
C LEU A 1036 -10.63 -19.85 12.78
N VAL A 1037 -11.41 -18.82 12.47
CA VAL A 1037 -11.05 -17.41 12.70
C VAL A 1037 -11.93 -16.81 13.81
N PRO A 1038 -11.67 -15.58 14.31
CA PRO A 1038 -12.57 -14.95 15.25
C PRO A 1038 -13.91 -14.72 14.57
N THR A 1039 -15.00 -14.84 15.31
CA THR A 1039 -16.32 -14.57 14.75
C THR A 1039 -16.41 -13.12 14.29
N LEU A 1040 -16.97 -12.93 13.10
CA LEU A 1040 -17.19 -11.66 12.44
C LEU A 1040 -18.69 -11.41 12.20
N GLN A 1041 -19.47 -12.48 12.06
CA GLN A 1041 -20.91 -12.45 11.89
C GLN A 1041 -21.63 -11.94 13.13
N ALA A 1042 -22.68 -11.16 12.91
CA ALA A 1042 -23.42 -10.47 13.95
C ALA A 1042 -24.91 -10.85 14.02
N GLU A 1043 -25.44 -11.58 13.04
CA GLU A 1043 -26.87 -11.89 12.95
C GLU A 1043 -27.29 -13.14 13.75
N ASN A 1044 -26.38 -14.08 13.99
CA ASN A 1044 -26.66 -15.37 14.61
C ASN A 1044 -25.91 -15.58 15.94
N GLU A 1045 -26.33 -16.57 16.73
CA GLU A 1045 -25.59 -16.99 17.93
C GLU A 1045 -24.31 -17.70 17.53
N THR A 1046 -23.16 -17.16 17.95
CA THR A 1046 -21.86 -17.84 17.84
C THR A 1046 -21.64 -18.76 19.04
N VAL A 1047 -21.28 -20.00 18.78
CA VAL A 1047 -21.04 -21.03 19.79
C VAL A 1047 -19.59 -21.52 19.72
N TYR A 1048 -18.74 -20.98 20.59
CA TYR A 1048 -17.38 -21.49 20.78
C TYR A 1048 -17.42 -22.81 21.55
N PHE A 1049 -16.78 -23.84 20.99
CA PHE A 1049 -16.59 -25.13 21.65
C PHE A 1049 -15.11 -25.45 21.93
N SER A 1050 -14.21 -24.54 21.55
CA SER A 1050 -12.82 -24.45 21.99
C SER A 1050 -12.31 -23.00 21.85
N ASP A 1051 -11.05 -22.73 22.21
CA ASP A 1051 -10.40 -21.42 22.01
C ASP A 1051 -10.17 -21.07 20.51
N TYR A 1052 -10.26 -22.08 19.63
CA TYR A 1052 -9.88 -21.96 18.21
C TYR A 1052 -11.02 -22.26 17.26
N ASN A 1053 -12.12 -22.85 17.74
CA ASN A 1053 -13.19 -23.37 16.90
C ASN A 1053 -14.55 -22.91 17.41
N HIS A 1054 -15.37 -22.41 16.49
CA HIS A 1054 -16.74 -22.00 16.76
C HIS A 1054 -17.70 -22.58 15.71
N GLY A 1055 -18.98 -22.64 16.06
CA GLY A 1055 -20.07 -22.79 15.10
C GLY A 1055 -21.10 -21.68 15.25
N ILE A 1056 -22.11 -21.72 14.41
CA ILE A 1056 -23.16 -20.70 14.30
C ILE A 1056 -24.51 -21.39 14.44
N VAL A 1057 -25.43 -20.77 15.19
CA VAL A 1057 -26.81 -21.22 15.27
C VAL A 1057 -27.73 -20.27 14.53
N GLN A 1058 -28.28 -20.72 13.40
CA GLN A 1058 -29.33 -20.01 12.66
C GLN A 1058 -30.70 -20.52 13.10
N ILE A 1059 -31.55 -19.61 13.57
CA ILE A 1059 -32.96 -19.90 13.87
C ILE A 1059 -33.82 -19.45 12.68
N ILE A 1060 -34.69 -20.33 12.21
CA ILE A 1060 -35.66 -20.07 11.15
C ILE A 1060 -37.06 -20.08 11.78
N VAL A 1061 -37.79 -18.97 11.63
CA VAL A 1061 -39.19 -18.88 12.06
C VAL A 1061 -40.07 -19.55 11.01
N LEU A 1062 -40.77 -20.61 11.42
CA LEU A 1062 -41.58 -21.47 10.55
C LEU A 1062 -43.06 -21.04 10.53
N GLU A 1063 -43.80 -21.53 9.55
CA GLU A 1063 -45.25 -21.38 9.45
C GLU A 1063 -45.96 -22.48 10.27
N PRO A 1064 -46.45 -22.20 11.50
CA PRO A 1064 -46.91 -23.22 12.44
C PRO A 1064 -48.17 -23.96 12.00
N LYS A 1065 -48.86 -23.49 10.95
CA LYS A 1065 -50.05 -24.13 10.40
C LYS A 1065 -49.73 -25.11 9.29
N LYS A 1066 -48.54 -25.03 8.68
CA LYS A 1066 -48.14 -25.84 7.53
C LYS A 1066 -47.37 -27.08 7.97
N GLU A 1067 -47.57 -28.18 7.24
CA GLU A 1067 -46.87 -29.43 7.47
C GLU A 1067 -45.48 -29.35 6.81
N LEU A 1068 -44.42 -29.58 7.57
CA LEU A 1068 -43.04 -29.57 7.06
C LEU A 1068 -42.78 -30.81 6.20
N ALA A 1069 -42.02 -30.64 5.12
CA ALA A 1069 -41.56 -31.74 4.26
C ALA A 1069 -40.06 -32.02 4.47
N LYS A 1070 -39.22 -31.00 4.34
CA LYS A 1070 -37.75 -31.13 4.47
C LYS A 1070 -37.07 -29.78 4.74
N VAL A 1071 -35.82 -29.85 5.17
CA VAL A 1071 -34.84 -28.75 5.07
C VAL A 1071 -33.70 -29.18 4.17
N SER A 1072 -33.34 -28.31 3.23
CA SER A 1072 -32.21 -28.47 2.31
C SER A 1072 -31.07 -27.57 2.74
N ILE A 1073 -29.86 -28.13 2.80
CA ILE A 1073 -28.60 -27.39 2.99
C ILE A 1073 -27.86 -27.42 1.67
N GLU A 1074 -27.63 -26.26 1.06
CA GLU A 1074 -27.02 -26.12 -0.27
C GLU A 1074 -25.77 -25.24 -0.18
N ALA A 1075 -24.67 -25.69 -0.78
CA ALA A 1075 -23.49 -24.86 -0.99
C ALA A 1075 -23.62 -24.09 -2.32
N ILE A 1076 -23.36 -22.78 -2.28
CA ILE A 1076 -23.61 -21.88 -3.42
C ILE A 1076 -22.31 -21.33 -4.01
N ALA A 1077 -21.37 -20.90 -3.16
CA ALA A 1077 -20.11 -20.32 -3.58
C ALA A 1077 -19.01 -21.36 -3.82
N ASN A 1078 -18.05 -21.01 -4.68
CA ASN A 1078 -16.86 -21.81 -4.91
C ASN A 1078 -15.94 -21.82 -3.69
N GLU A 1079 -15.21 -22.92 -3.50
CA GLU A 1079 -14.24 -23.07 -2.40
C GLU A 1079 -14.84 -22.94 -0.98
N VAL A 1080 -16.16 -23.07 -0.83
CA VAL A 1080 -16.90 -23.02 0.45
C VAL A 1080 -17.37 -24.41 0.88
N ILE A 1081 -17.33 -24.68 2.18
CA ILE A 1081 -17.97 -25.86 2.80
C ILE A 1081 -18.94 -25.36 3.86
N ILE A 1082 -20.20 -25.81 3.78
CA ILE A 1082 -21.16 -25.68 4.87
C ILE A 1082 -21.31 -27.03 5.55
N GLY A 1083 -21.12 -27.08 6.87
CA GLY A 1083 -21.19 -28.30 7.64
C GLY A 1083 -22.19 -28.22 8.77
N LEU A 1084 -23.26 -29.02 8.72
CA LEU A 1084 -24.29 -29.06 9.77
C LEU A 1084 -23.85 -30.01 10.89
N LEU A 1085 -23.69 -29.47 12.10
CA LEU A 1085 -23.34 -30.20 13.32
C LEU A 1085 -24.56 -30.77 14.04
N GLY A 1086 -25.70 -30.08 13.94
CA GLY A 1086 -26.93 -30.50 14.62
C GLY A 1086 -28.14 -29.65 14.24
N MET A 1087 -29.33 -30.12 14.56
CA MET A 1087 -30.56 -29.35 14.44
C MET A 1087 -31.53 -29.62 15.59
N SER A 1088 -32.38 -28.64 15.87
CA SER A 1088 -33.37 -28.68 16.96
C SER A 1088 -34.65 -27.99 16.49
N ILE A 1089 -35.82 -28.52 16.86
CA ILE A 1089 -37.12 -28.01 16.40
C ILE A 1089 -38.00 -27.65 17.60
N ARG A 1090 -38.69 -26.52 17.52
CA ARG A 1090 -39.68 -26.12 18.53
C ARG A 1090 -41.07 -26.32 17.96
N ARG A 1091 -41.78 -27.34 18.45
CA ARG A 1091 -43.13 -27.69 18.02
C ARG A 1091 -44.21 -27.03 18.84
#